data_AF-A0A2D8JMQ2-F1
#
_entry.id   AF-A0A2D8JMQ2-F1
#
_cell.length_a   1.000
_cell.length_b   1.000
_cell.length_c   1.000
_cell.angle_alpha   90.00
_cell.angle_beta   90.00
_cell.angle_gamma   90.00
#
_symmetry.space_group_name_H-M   'P 1'
#
loop_
_entity.id
_entity.type
_entity.pdbx_description
1 polymer ?
#
loop_
_entity_poly.entity_id
_entity_poly.type
_entity_poly.pdbx_seq_one_letter_code
_entity_poly.pdbx_strand_id
1 'polypeptide(L)'
;MTEFKKLILQGIPDILPDKKSRNKNISHAPVRKDILTKQEKKLAIKNALRYFPNHMHEELAPEFLEELKNYGRIYMYRFIPDYKIHAKNIDCFPYKSKQAGAIQLMISNNLDYAIAQHPEELITYGGNGAVFQNWAQYLLCMKYLAEMNDEQTLVLYSGHPMGLFPSNKNAPRVVVTNGMMIPNYSNTDDLEKFSSLGVTQYGQMTAGSFMYIGPQGIVHGTTITILNAARKIDPKAKDLSGKIFVTSGLGGMSGAQPKAAVIAKGICIVAEINPEALNKRYSQGWVDEVFQDINLLINRTIKAKENNEAISIAYLGNIVDLLFELDKQNIKIDIGSDQTSLHNPWSGGYYPVGYTYEEANKMISEDPKKFKEEVKKTLIKHTTIINKLCAKGMYFFDYGNAFLLESSRAGADIIKNKEFIYPSYVQDIMGPMCFDYGFGPFRWICTSNSKEDLRITDKIACQVLEKLIQNAPNEIKLQMQDNINWIKNAEKNNLVVGSQARILYADSEGRIEIAKAFNKAIKESVISSPIILGRDHHDVAGTDSPYRETSNIYDGSKYTADMAIHNVIGDSFRGATWVSIHNGGGVGWGEVINGGFGLLIDGSKESDEKINSMLFWDVNNGIARRSWARNKEAIFTIKRTMKKNKQLKITIPNYCDNDIINKLNL
;
A
#
# COMPACT_ATOMS: atom_id res chain seq x y z
N MET A 1 -29.60 14.17 -18.30
CA MET A 1 -28.70 13.28 -17.53
C MET A 1 -28.05 12.30 -18.49
N THR A 2 -26.72 12.16 -18.50
CA THR A 2 -26.02 11.23 -19.40
C THR A 2 -26.34 9.77 -19.06
N GLU A 3 -26.13 8.85 -20.00
CA GLU A 3 -26.39 7.42 -19.76
C GLU A 3 -25.57 6.85 -18.60
N PHE A 4 -24.29 7.22 -18.53
CA PHE A 4 -23.42 6.91 -17.38
C PHE A 4 -24.03 7.32 -16.04
N LYS A 5 -24.59 8.54 -15.93
CA LYS A 5 -25.21 9.02 -14.69
C LYS A 5 -26.48 8.23 -14.34
N LYS A 6 -27.27 7.81 -15.35
CA LYS A 6 -28.46 6.96 -15.14
C LYS A 6 -28.08 5.59 -14.60
N LEU A 7 -27.07 4.95 -15.20
CA LEU A 7 -26.61 3.63 -14.76
C LEU A 7 -26.08 3.65 -13.32
N ILE A 8 -25.35 4.70 -12.94
CA ILE A 8 -24.90 4.87 -11.54
C ILE A 8 -26.08 5.01 -10.57
N LEU A 9 -27.08 5.82 -10.91
CA LEU A 9 -28.25 6.05 -10.05
C LEU A 9 -29.20 4.85 -9.96
N GLN A 10 -29.16 3.94 -10.94
CA GLN A 10 -29.97 2.73 -10.94
C GLN A 10 -29.64 1.82 -9.75
N GLY A 11 -28.34 1.58 -9.52
CA GLY A 11 -27.88 0.57 -8.58
C GLY A 11 -28.15 -0.84 -9.09
N ILE A 12 -28.80 -1.69 -8.29
CA ILE A 12 -29.22 -3.03 -8.75
C ILE A 12 -30.37 -2.85 -9.75
N PRO A 13 -30.27 -3.40 -10.98
CA PRO A 13 -31.35 -3.29 -11.95
C PRO A 13 -32.56 -4.13 -11.52
N ASP A 14 -33.77 -3.63 -11.80
CA ASP A 14 -35.02 -4.35 -11.49
C ASP A 14 -35.27 -5.55 -12.43
N ILE A 15 -34.72 -5.47 -13.64
CA ILE A 15 -34.73 -6.53 -14.65
C ILE A 15 -33.37 -7.19 -14.67
N LEU A 16 -33.36 -8.52 -14.64
CA LEU A 16 -32.12 -9.29 -14.66
C LEU A 16 -31.39 -9.06 -15.99
N PRO A 17 -30.15 -8.55 -15.99
CA PRO A 17 -29.39 -8.33 -17.22
C PRO A 17 -28.87 -9.67 -17.76
N ASP A 18 -28.49 -9.70 -19.04
CA ASP A 18 -27.94 -10.90 -19.67
C ASP A 18 -26.69 -11.42 -18.93
N LYS A 19 -26.51 -12.74 -18.92
CA LYS A 19 -25.34 -13.38 -18.31
C LYS A 19 -24.07 -12.93 -19.05
N LYS A 20 -23.05 -12.49 -18.30
CA LYS A 20 -21.76 -12.03 -18.84
C LYS A 20 -20.69 -13.10 -18.68
N SER A 21 -19.80 -13.19 -19.68
CA SER A 21 -18.60 -14.02 -19.62
C SER A 21 -17.38 -13.19 -19.25
N ARG A 22 -16.46 -13.78 -18.47
CA ARG A 22 -15.17 -13.16 -18.13
C ARG A 22 -14.33 -12.82 -19.36
N ASN A 23 -13.65 -11.68 -19.31
CA ASN A 23 -12.75 -11.27 -20.39
C ASN A 23 -11.43 -12.05 -20.36
N LYS A 24 -11.21 -12.95 -21.32
CA LYS A 24 -10.00 -13.79 -21.38
C LYS A 24 -8.70 -13.02 -21.65
N ASN A 25 -8.78 -11.75 -22.06
CA ASN A 25 -7.62 -10.93 -22.44
C ASN A 25 -7.04 -10.10 -21.30
N ILE A 26 -7.57 -10.24 -20.08
CA ILE A 26 -7.07 -9.52 -18.90
C ILE A 26 -6.63 -10.49 -17.80
N SER A 27 -5.84 -9.97 -16.86
CA SER A 27 -5.43 -10.75 -15.70
C SER A 27 -6.61 -10.98 -14.76
N HIS A 28 -6.68 -12.20 -14.22
CA HIS A 28 -7.72 -12.59 -13.28
C HIS A 28 -7.15 -13.19 -12.00
N ALA A 29 -7.93 -13.08 -10.93
CA ALA A 29 -7.55 -13.68 -9.66
C ALA A 29 -7.46 -15.21 -9.77
N PRO A 30 -6.49 -15.85 -9.08
CA PRO A 30 -6.42 -17.30 -9.01
C PRO A 30 -7.65 -17.86 -8.27
N VAL A 31 -7.99 -19.12 -8.56
CA VAL A 31 -9.06 -19.85 -7.88
C VAL A 31 -8.77 -19.90 -6.38
N ARG A 32 -9.76 -19.57 -5.55
CA ARG A 32 -9.63 -19.56 -4.09
C ARG A 32 -9.84 -20.95 -3.49
N LYS A 33 -9.26 -21.17 -2.31
CA LYS A 33 -9.34 -22.44 -1.56
C LYS A 33 -10.80 -22.80 -1.28
N ASP A 34 -11.22 -24.01 -1.67
CA ASP A 34 -12.53 -24.54 -1.33
C ASP A 34 -12.54 -25.03 0.14
N ILE A 35 -12.82 -24.10 1.06
CA ILE A 35 -12.78 -24.35 2.51
C ILE A 35 -14.17 -24.49 3.13
N LEU A 36 -15.23 -24.17 2.39
CA LEU A 36 -16.59 -24.14 2.94
C LEU A 36 -17.20 -25.54 3.03
N THR A 37 -17.82 -25.84 4.16
CA THR A 37 -18.69 -27.01 4.30
C THR A 37 -19.96 -26.88 3.44
N LYS A 38 -20.70 -27.97 3.26
CA LYS A 38 -21.97 -27.95 2.51
C LYS A 38 -22.99 -26.95 3.08
N GLN A 39 -23.07 -26.80 4.40
CA GLN A 39 -23.98 -25.83 5.03
C GLN A 39 -23.50 -24.41 4.82
N GLU A 40 -22.19 -24.18 4.90
CA GLU A 40 -21.60 -22.86 4.63
C GLU A 40 -21.72 -22.46 3.17
N LYS A 41 -21.61 -23.39 2.20
CA LYS A 41 -21.90 -23.11 0.79
C LYS A 41 -23.35 -22.66 0.58
N LYS A 42 -24.32 -23.31 1.24
CA LYS A 42 -25.72 -22.86 1.24
C LYS A 42 -25.86 -21.46 1.85
N LEU A 43 -25.15 -21.19 2.93
CA LEU A 43 -25.14 -19.87 3.57
C LEU A 43 -24.52 -18.80 2.66
N ALA A 44 -23.40 -19.08 1.99
CA ALA A 44 -22.77 -18.18 1.03
C ALA A 44 -23.75 -17.76 -0.08
N ILE A 45 -24.50 -18.72 -0.64
CA ILE A 45 -25.51 -18.42 -1.66
C ILE A 45 -26.63 -17.56 -1.09
N LYS A 46 -27.15 -17.87 0.10
CA LYS A 46 -28.15 -17.03 0.77
C LYS A 46 -27.64 -15.60 1.02
N ASN A 47 -26.39 -15.47 1.45
CA ASN A 47 -25.75 -14.18 1.68
C ASN A 47 -25.56 -13.40 0.38
N ALA A 48 -25.27 -14.07 -0.73
CA ALA A 48 -25.20 -13.44 -2.06
C ALA A 48 -26.58 -13.00 -2.57
N LEU A 49 -27.62 -13.82 -2.38
CA LEU A 49 -28.99 -13.52 -2.82
C LEU A 49 -29.64 -12.34 -2.08
N ARG A 50 -29.14 -11.96 -0.90
CA ARG A 50 -29.69 -10.84 -0.10
C ARG A 50 -29.68 -9.49 -0.83
N TYR A 51 -28.85 -9.35 -1.85
CA TYR A 51 -28.74 -8.13 -2.65
C TYR A 51 -29.82 -7.99 -3.72
N PHE A 52 -30.58 -9.06 -3.98
CA PHE A 52 -31.49 -9.14 -5.11
C PHE A 52 -32.93 -9.41 -4.66
N PRO A 53 -33.94 -8.89 -5.37
CA PRO A 53 -35.33 -9.22 -5.09
C PRO A 53 -35.63 -10.70 -5.38
N ASN A 54 -36.61 -11.25 -4.67
CA ASN A 54 -36.90 -12.69 -4.66
C ASN A 54 -37.18 -13.28 -6.06
N HIS A 55 -37.74 -12.50 -7.00
CA HIS A 55 -38.05 -12.99 -8.35
C HIS A 55 -36.80 -13.32 -9.17
N MET A 56 -35.62 -12.85 -8.77
CA MET A 56 -34.35 -13.17 -9.43
C MET A 56 -33.66 -14.41 -8.82
N HIS A 57 -34.12 -14.90 -7.67
CA HIS A 57 -33.37 -15.90 -6.90
C HIS A 57 -33.29 -17.25 -7.59
N GLU A 58 -34.33 -17.65 -8.34
CA GLU A 58 -34.36 -18.93 -9.05
C GLU A 58 -33.24 -19.04 -10.10
N GLU A 59 -32.97 -17.95 -10.81
CA GLU A 59 -31.91 -17.86 -11.82
C GLU A 59 -30.53 -17.60 -11.20
N LEU A 60 -30.45 -16.72 -10.19
CA LEU A 60 -29.18 -16.32 -9.59
C LEU A 60 -28.58 -17.38 -8.65
N ALA A 61 -29.39 -18.17 -7.96
CA ALA A 61 -28.89 -19.20 -7.04
C ALA A 61 -27.97 -20.25 -7.72
N PRO A 62 -28.36 -20.87 -8.86
CA PRO A 62 -27.47 -21.80 -9.56
C PRO A 62 -26.24 -21.10 -10.15
N GLU A 63 -26.36 -19.87 -10.64
CA GLU A 63 -25.23 -19.08 -11.14
C GLU A 63 -24.21 -18.78 -10.04
N PHE A 64 -24.65 -18.35 -8.87
CA PHE A 64 -23.77 -18.10 -7.73
C PHE A 64 -23.12 -19.38 -7.19
N LEU A 65 -23.83 -20.52 -7.25
CA LEU A 65 -23.23 -21.81 -6.95
C LEU A 65 -22.14 -22.19 -7.97
N GLU A 66 -22.36 -21.88 -9.25
CA GLU A 66 -21.38 -22.10 -10.32
C GLU A 66 -20.13 -21.24 -10.10
N GLU A 67 -20.28 -19.94 -9.82
CA GLU A 67 -19.15 -19.06 -9.47
C GLU A 67 -18.39 -19.57 -8.25
N LEU A 68 -19.11 -19.93 -7.18
CA LEU A 68 -18.49 -20.43 -5.95
C LEU A 68 -17.67 -21.71 -6.20
N LYS A 69 -18.14 -22.62 -7.07
CA LYS A 69 -17.41 -23.84 -7.44
C LYS A 69 -16.19 -23.55 -8.30
N ASN A 70 -16.34 -22.66 -9.29
CA ASN A 70 -15.30 -22.42 -10.29
C ASN A 70 -14.19 -21.52 -9.77
N TYR A 71 -14.51 -20.60 -8.86
CA TYR A 71 -13.60 -19.53 -8.44
C TYR A 71 -13.37 -19.50 -6.92
N GLY A 72 -14.15 -20.25 -6.14
CA GLY A 72 -14.12 -20.20 -4.67
C GLY A 72 -14.78 -18.94 -4.08
N ARG A 73 -15.35 -18.07 -4.92
CA ARG A 73 -15.99 -16.79 -4.59
C ARG A 73 -17.20 -16.54 -5.47
N ILE A 74 -18.10 -15.68 -5.01
CA ILE A 74 -19.26 -15.20 -5.76
C ILE A 74 -19.00 -13.71 -6.06
N TYR A 75 -18.55 -13.42 -7.28
CA TYR A 75 -18.23 -12.07 -7.75
C TYR A 75 -19.44 -11.37 -8.37
N MET A 76 -20.43 -12.14 -8.82
CA MET A 76 -21.64 -11.68 -9.50
C MET A 76 -21.31 -11.02 -10.85
N TYR A 77 -20.57 -11.73 -11.70
CA TYR A 77 -20.03 -11.19 -12.97
C TYR A 77 -21.11 -10.64 -13.91
N ARG A 78 -22.32 -11.18 -13.85
CA ARG A 78 -23.51 -10.68 -14.57
C ARG A 78 -23.74 -9.17 -14.36
N PHE A 79 -23.35 -8.63 -13.21
CA PHE A 79 -23.60 -7.25 -12.80
C PHE A 79 -22.41 -6.30 -13.02
N ILE A 80 -21.36 -6.72 -13.75
CA ILE A 80 -20.33 -5.80 -14.22
C ILE A 80 -21.01 -4.70 -15.07
N PRO A 81 -20.79 -3.40 -14.79
CA PRO A 81 -21.38 -2.34 -15.60
C PRO A 81 -20.85 -2.31 -17.04
N ASP A 82 -21.69 -1.92 -18.00
CA ASP A 82 -21.30 -1.82 -19.42
C ASP A 82 -20.51 -0.55 -19.76
N TYR A 83 -20.45 0.42 -18.83
CA TYR A 83 -19.61 1.59 -19.01
C TYR A 83 -18.15 1.30 -18.61
N LYS A 84 -17.21 1.97 -19.30
CA LYS A 84 -15.80 1.92 -18.92
C LYS A 84 -15.57 2.58 -17.56
N ILE A 85 -15.08 1.80 -16.60
CA ILE A 85 -14.67 2.27 -15.27
C ILE A 85 -13.28 2.90 -15.39
N HIS A 86 -13.18 4.19 -15.12
CA HIS A 86 -11.92 4.92 -15.03
C HIS A 86 -12.12 6.25 -14.31
N ALA A 87 -11.03 6.85 -13.82
CA ALA A 87 -11.05 8.20 -13.29
C ALA A 87 -11.44 9.21 -14.40
N LYS A 88 -12.36 10.12 -14.08
CA LYS A 88 -12.86 11.20 -14.95
C LYS A 88 -12.86 12.50 -14.15
N ASN A 89 -13.14 13.62 -14.81
CA ASN A 89 -13.49 14.84 -14.10
C ASN A 89 -14.67 14.56 -13.14
N ILE A 90 -14.63 15.12 -11.93
CA ILE A 90 -15.65 14.93 -10.89
C ILE A 90 -17.07 15.23 -11.37
N ASP A 91 -17.25 16.22 -12.25
CA ASP A 91 -18.55 16.63 -12.76
C ASP A 91 -19.17 15.63 -13.76
N CYS A 92 -18.38 14.65 -14.21
CA CYS A 92 -18.90 13.51 -14.97
C CYS A 92 -19.75 12.56 -14.11
N PHE A 93 -19.54 12.53 -12.79
CA PHE A 93 -20.30 11.67 -11.86
C PHE A 93 -21.62 12.34 -11.46
N PRO A 94 -22.68 11.56 -11.16
CA PRO A 94 -23.87 12.10 -10.51
C PRO A 94 -23.61 12.25 -9.01
N TYR A 95 -23.87 13.42 -8.44
CA TYR A 95 -23.75 13.64 -7.00
C TYR A 95 -24.67 14.77 -6.54
N LYS A 96 -25.17 14.69 -5.30
CA LYS A 96 -25.71 15.85 -4.57
C LYS A 96 -24.65 16.44 -3.63
N SER A 97 -23.89 15.58 -2.94
CA SER A 97 -22.70 15.96 -2.21
C SER A 97 -21.46 15.93 -3.10
N LYS A 98 -20.75 17.06 -3.25
CA LYS A 98 -19.49 17.14 -4.01
C LYS A 98 -18.43 16.17 -3.45
N GLN A 99 -18.40 16.02 -2.13
CA GLN A 99 -17.53 15.06 -1.45
C GLN A 99 -17.81 13.61 -1.85
N ALA A 100 -19.09 13.24 -2.03
CA ALA A 100 -19.44 11.91 -2.52
C ALA A 100 -19.04 11.70 -3.99
N GLY A 101 -19.12 12.75 -4.82
CA GLY A 101 -18.59 12.73 -6.20
C GLY A 101 -17.09 12.44 -6.26
N ALA A 102 -16.31 13.02 -5.34
CA ALA A 102 -14.88 12.75 -5.21
C ALA A 102 -14.58 11.29 -4.85
N ILE A 103 -15.40 10.67 -4.00
CA ILE A 103 -15.25 9.26 -3.63
C ILE A 103 -15.59 8.35 -4.83
N GLN A 104 -16.62 8.66 -5.61
CA GLN A 104 -16.95 7.93 -6.84
C GLN A 104 -15.80 7.95 -7.86
N LEU A 105 -15.12 9.09 -8.01
CA LEU A 105 -13.90 9.21 -8.83
C LEU A 105 -12.83 8.24 -8.34
N MET A 106 -12.57 8.21 -7.03
CA MET A 106 -11.53 7.35 -6.46
C MET A 106 -11.86 5.85 -6.53
N ILE A 107 -13.11 5.46 -6.30
CA ILE A 107 -13.56 4.07 -6.53
C ILE A 107 -13.34 3.68 -7.99
N SER A 108 -13.70 4.57 -8.93
CA SER A 108 -13.50 4.33 -10.35
C SER A 108 -12.02 4.28 -10.75
N ASN A 109 -11.15 5.00 -10.04
CA ASN A 109 -9.70 4.90 -10.23
C ASN A 109 -9.16 3.55 -9.76
N ASN A 110 -9.54 3.11 -8.56
CA ASN A 110 -9.09 1.84 -7.98
C ASN A 110 -9.52 0.62 -8.80
N LEU A 111 -10.62 0.71 -9.55
CA LEU A 111 -11.17 -0.32 -10.42
C LEU A 111 -10.90 -0.09 -11.91
N ASP A 112 -10.13 0.95 -12.26
CA ASP A 112 -9.70 1.16 -13.64
C ASP A 112 -8.87 -0.04 -14.10
N TYR A 113 -9.13 -0.55 -15.31
CA TYR A 113 -8.41 -1.69 -15.88
C TYR A 113 -6.92 -1.39 -16.12
N ALA A 114 -6.56 -0.11 -16.22
CA ALA A 114 -5.15 0.31 -16.25
C ALA A 114 -4.48 0.28 -14.87
N ILE A 115 -5.25 0.22 -13.79
CA ILE A 115 -4.79 0.34 -12.39
C ILE A 115 -4.90 -1.00 -11.66
N ALA A 116 -6.08 -1.60 -11.68
CA ALA A 116 -6.40 -2.79 -10.89
C ALA A 116 -5.66 -4.03 -11.43
N GLN A 117 -5.15 -4.84 -10.51
CA GLN A 117 -4.48 -6.10 -10.83
C GLN A 117 -5.45 -7.11 -11.45
N HIS A 118 -6.66 -7.24 -10.88
CA HIS A 118 -7.72 -8.11 -11.38
C HIS A 118 -9.06 -7.34 -11.34
N PRO A 119 -9.33 -6.48 -12.34
CA PRO A 119 -10.44 -5.53 -12.29
C PRO A 119 -11.82 -6.21 -12.25
N GLU A 120 -12.02 -7.33 -12.95
CA GLU A 120 -13.31 -8.06 -12.95
C GLU A 120 -13.60 -8.77 -11.62
N GLU A 121 -12.57 -9.04 -10.80
CA GLU A 121 -12.69 -9.54 -9.43
C GLU A 121 -12.60 -8.43 -8.37
N LEU A 122 -12.65 -7.16 -8.79
CA LEU A 122 -12.61 -5.97 -7.94
C LEU A 122 -11.34 -5.85 -7.07
N ILE A 123 -10.23 -6.48 -7.49
CA ILE A 123 -8.95 -6.49 -6.78
C ILE A 123 -7.99 -5.47 -7.40
N THR A 124 -7.60 -4.47 -6.60
CA THR A 124 -6.70 -3.42 -7.05
C THR A 124 -5.24 -3.88 -7.02
N TYR A 125 -4.76 -4.48 -5.92
CA TYR A 125 -3.37 -4.97 -5.82
C TYR A 125 -3.17 -5.95 -4.66
N GLY A 126 -1.95 -6.50 -4.56
CA GLY A 126 -1.57 -7.41 -3.47
C GLY A 126 -2.20 -8.80 -3.59
N GLY A 127 -2.63 -9.20 -4.80
CA GLY A 127 -3.22 -10.50 -5.10
C GLY A 127 -4.68 -10.69 -4.64
N ASN A 128 -5.09 -10.06 -3.53
CA ASN A 128 -6.45 -10.13 -3.00
C ASN A 128 -6.95 -8.85 -2.32
N GLY A 129 -6.20 -7.74 -2.41
CA GLY A 129 -6.62 -6.43 -1.91
C GLY A 129 -7.76 -5.86 -2.73
N ALA A 130 -8.98 -6.02 -2.24
CA ALA A 130 -10.22 -5.74 -2.96
C ALA A 130 -10.84 -4.39 -2.58
N VAL A 131 -11.54 -3.80 -3.55
CA VAL A 131 -12.41 -2.62 -3.34
C VAL A 131 -13.75 -3.07 -2.77
N PHE A 132 -14.33 -4.12 -3.35
CA PHE A 132 -15.60 -4.74 -2.95
C PHE A 132 -15.51 -6.26 -3.13
N GLN A 133 -16.40 -6.99 -2.45
CA GLN A 133 -16.44 -8.45 -2.56
C GLN A 133 -17.09 -8.93 -3.86
N ASN A 134 -18.03 -8.14 -4.38
CA ASN A 134 -18.82 -8.46 -5.56
C ASN A 134 -19.41 -7.20 -6.22
N TRP A 135 -19.91 -7.36 -7.43
CA TRP A 135 -20.43 -6.26 -8.24
C TRP A 135 -21.72 -5.63 -7.71
N ALA A 136 -22.54 -6.36 -6.94
CA ALA A 136 -23.72 -5.77 -6.30
C ALA A 136 -23.35 -4.69 -5.28
N GLN A 137 -22.28 -4.92 -4.51
CA GLN A 137 -21.76 -3.93 -3.56
C GLN A 137 -21.27 -2.66 -4.26
N TYR A 138 -20.57 -2.82 -5.39
CA TYR A 138 -20.15 -1.68 -6.22
C TYR A 138 -21.36 -0.86 -6.69
N LEU A 139 -22.36 -1.51 -7.30
CA LEU A 139 -23.55 -0.83 -7.83
C LEU A 139 -24.31 -0.06 -6.74
N LEU A 140 -24.53 -0.68 -5.58
CA LEU A 140 -25.20 -0.04 -4.45
C LEU A 140 -24.38 1.11 -3.86
N CYS A 141 -23.06 0.94 -3.71
CA CYS A 141 -22.19 1.98 -3.18
C CYS A 141 -22.19 3.21 -4.09
N MET A 142 -22.04 3.02 -5.41
CA MET A 142 -22.08 4.11 -6.38
C MET A 142 -23.44 4.82 -6.39
N LYS A 143 -24.56 4.09 -6.29
CA LYS A 143 -25.90 4.67 -6.14
C LYS A 143 -26.02 5.53 -4.88
N TYR A 144 -25.65 5.00 -3.72
CA TYR A 144 -25.75 5.74 -2.46
C TYR A 144 -24.89 6.99 -2.46
N LEU A 145 -23.67 6.93 -3.01
CA LEU A 145 -22.82 8.11 -3.17
C LEU A 145 -23.43 9.16 -4.12
N ALA A 146 -24.15 8.73 -5.15
CA ALA A 146 -24.82 9.65 -6.06
C ALA A 146 -26.04 10.35 -5.42
N GLU A 147 -26.75 9.66 -4.53
CA GLU A 147 -28.00 10.12 -3.92
C GLU A 147 -27.83 10.91 -2.62
N MET A 148 -26.74 10.67 -1.87
CA MET A 148 -26.54 11.22 -0.53
C MET A 148 -26.33 12.74 -0.52
N ASN A 149 -26.81 13.38 0.55
CA ASN A 149 -26.53 14.79 0.84
C ASN A 149 -25.34 14.95 1.81
N ASP A 150 -24.97 16.20 2.13
CA ASP A 150 -23.86 16.52 3.04
C ASP A 150 -24.17 16.29 4.53
N GLU A 151 -25.37 15.80 4.87
CA GLU A 151 -25.78 15.47 6.24
C GLU A 151 -25.99 13.97 6.42
N GLN A 152 -25.44 13.17 5.50
CA GLN A 152 -25.45 11.71 5.57
C GLN A 152 -24.02 11.15 5.58
N THR A 153 -23.90 9.96 6.15
CA THR A 153 -22.70 9.13 6.11
C THR A 153 -23.09 7.75 5.59
N LEU A 154 -22.40 7.29 4.55
CA LEU A 154 -22.46 5.90 4.09
C LEU A 154 -21.53 5.04 4.94
N VAL A 155 -22.08 3.98 5.52
CA VAL A 155 -21.29 3.00 6.30
C VAL A 155 -20.99 1.79 5.41
N LEU A 156 -19.71 1.47 5.24
CA LEU A 156 -19.25 0.30 4.48
C LEU A 156 -18.68 -0.77 5.43
N TYR A 157 -19.31 -1.94 5.46
CA TYR A 157 -18.86 -3.11 6.20
C TYR A 157 -18.15 -4.10 5.28
N SER A 158 -16.83 -4.02 5.25
CA SER A 158 -15.95 -4.84 4.42
C SER A 158 -16.42 -4.89 2.96
N GLY A 159 -16.68 -3.73 2.38
CA GLY A 159 -17.23 -3.59 1.02
C GLY A 159 -18.77 -3.52 0.97
N HIS A 160 -19.50 -4.15 1.90
CA HIS A 160 -20.97 -4.06 1.89
C HIS A 160 -21.44 -2.65 2.24
N PRO A 161 -22.18 -1.96 1.35
CA PRO A 161 -22.81 -0.70 1.69
C PRO A 161 -24.02 -0.94 2.57
N MET A 162 -23.87 -0.73 3.88
CA MET A 162 -24.94 -0.93 4.86
C MET A 162 -26.09 0.07 4.63
N GLY A 163 -25.74 1.31 4.30
CA GLY A 163 -26.70 2.34 3.95
C GLY A 163 -26.26 3.74 4.38
N LEU A 164 -27.13 4.71 4.09
CA LEU A 164 -26.96 6.12 4.44
C LEU A 164 -27.60 6.39 5.80
N PHE A 165 -26.80 6.82 6.77
CA PHE A 165 -27.26 7.22 8.10
C PHE A 165 -27.21 8.74 8.23
N PRO A 166 -28.18 9.38 8.93
CA PRO A 166 -28.10 10.79 9.26
C PRO A 166 -26.82 11.13 10.05
N SER A 167 -26.24 12.28 9.77
CA SER A 167 -24.99 12.78 10.34
C SER A 167 -24.97 14.32 10.30
N ASN A 168 -23.83 14.95 9.99
CA ASN A 168 -23.72 16.40 9.83
C ASN A 168 -22.63 16.76 8.80
N LYS A 169 -22.58 18.01 8.35
CA LYS A 169 -21.66 18.50 7.30
C LYS A 169 -20.17 18.27 7.61
N ASN A 170 -19.80 18.26 8.89
CA ASN A 170 -18.43 18.02 9.33
C ASN A 170 -18.07 16.54 9.48
N ALA A 171 -19.06 15.64 9.48
CA ALA A 171 -18.83 14.20 9.52
C ALA A 171 -18.28 13.69 8.18
N PRO A 172 -17.62 12.53 8.16
CA PRO A 172 -17.20 11.90 6.91
C PRO A 172 -18.42 11.48 6.10
N ARG A 173 -18.35 11.61 4.76
CA ARG A 173 -19.38 11.06 3.87
C ARG A 173 -19.33 9.54 3.81
N VAL A 174 -18.17 8.94 4.06
CA VAL A 174 -18.02 7.48 4.12
C VAL A 174 -17.18 7.07 5.34
N VAL A 175 -17.62 6.03 6.03
CA VAL A 175 -16.81 5.31 7.03
C VAL A 175 -16.65 3.87 6.55
N VAL A 176 -15.40 3.44 6.37
CA VAL A 176 -15.07 2.11 5.84
C VAL A 176 -14.39 1.25 6.89
N THR A 177 -14.88 0.04 7.09
CA THR A 177 -14.11 -1.03 7.73
C THR A 177 -13.82 -2.11 6.70
N ASN A 178 -12.62 -2.69 6.71
CA ASN A 178 -12.30 -3.86 5.88
C ASN A 178 -11.59 -4.92 6.71
N GLY A 179 -12.20 -6.10 6.81
CA GLY A 179 -11.54 -7.23 7.44
C GLY A 179 -11.53 -7.21 8.96
N MET A 180 -12.32 -6.34 9.59
CA MET A 180 -12.39 -6.29 11.05
C MET A 180 -12.96 -7.59 11.59
N MET A 181 -12.17 -8.28 12.41
CA MET A 181 -12.51 -9.56 13.03
C MET A 181 -12.36 -9.46 14.53
N ILE A 182 -13.10 -10.31 15.26
CA ILE A 182 -12.76 -10.59 16.65
C ILE A 182 -11.38 -11.28 16.65
N PRO A 183 -10.40 -10.84 17.48
CA PRO A 183 -9.01 -11.25 17.34
C PRO A 183 -8.77 -12.76 17.23
N ASN A 184 -9.46 -13.57 18.04
CA ASN A 184 -9.32 -15.04 18.04
C ASN A 184 -9.84 -15.74 16.77
N TYR A 185 -10.47 -14.99 15.84
CA TYR A 185 -11.04 -15.47 14.58
C TYR A 185 -10.43 -14.72 13.38
N SER A 186 -9.19 -14.26 13.52
CA SER A 186 -8.48 -13.50 12.49
C SER A 186 -7.30 -14.27 11.88
N ASN A 187 -7.39 -15.59 11.77
CA ASN A 187 -6.37 -16.38 11.07
C ASN A 187 -6.55 -16.31 9.55
N THR A 188 -5.54 -16.74 8.79
CA THR A 188 -5.58 -16.74 7.32
C THR A 188 -6.68 -17.63 6.74
N ASP A 189 -6.93 -18.80 7.34
CA ASP A 189 -8.05 -19.66 6.93
C ASP A 189 -9.42 -19.05 7.27
N ASP A 190 -9.51 -18.21 8.32
CA ASP A 190 -10.72 -17.45 8.63
C ASP A 190 -11.00 -16.41 7.54
N LEU A 191 -9.98 -15.70 7.04
CA LEU A 191 -10.11 -14.79 5.90
C LEU A 191 -10.71 -15.52 4.70
N GLU A 192 -10.15 -16.67 4.33
CA GLU A 192 -10.62 -17.44 3.18
C GLU A 192 -12.07 -17.90 3.35
N LYS A 193 -12.42 -18.42 4.53
CA LYS A 193 -13.78 -18.84 4.84
C LYS A 193 -14.78 -17.69 4.81
N PHE A 194 -14.55 -16.64 5.57
CA PHE A 194 -15.51 -15.55 5.75
C PHE A 194 -15.64 -14.66 4.51
N SER A 195 -14.58 -14.58 3.69
CA SER A 195 -14.67 -13.93 2.38
C SER A 195 -15.52 -14.75 1.39
N SER A 196 -15.41 -16.09 1.37
CA SER A 196 -16.31 -16.93 0.54
C SER A 196 -17.76 -16.85 0.99
N LEU A 197 -18.01 -16.66 2.29
CA LEU A 197 -19.34 -16.45 2.83
C LEU A 197 -19.94 -15.08 2.50
N GLY A 198 -19.16 -14.15 1.94
CA GLY A 198 -19.64 -12.81 1.59
C GLY A 198 -19.79 -11.86 2.80
N VAL A 199 -19.05 -12.10 3.89
CA VAL A 199 -19.19 -11.33 5.14
C VAL A 199 -17.94 -10.51 5.51
N THR A 200 -16.83 -10.68 4.80
CA THR A 200 -15.61 -9.88 5.01
C THR A 200 -14.78 -9.80 3.73
N GLN A 201 -13.80 -8.91 3.71
CA GLN A 201 -12.83 -8.80 2.62
C GLN A 201 -11.49 -8.29 3.13
N TYR A 202 -10.43 -8.58 2.38
CA TYR A 202 -9.12 -7.97 2.60
C TYR A 202 -9.00 -6.68 1.77
N GLY A 203 -8.98 -5.53 2.45
CA GLY A 203 -8.90 -4.21 1.80
C GLY A 203 -7.47 -3.71 1.55
N GLN A 204 -6.45 -4.50 1.91
CA GLN A 204 -5.05 -4.05 1.93
C GLN A 204 -4.94 -2.72 2.71
N MET A 205 -4.31 -1.70 2.14
CA MET A 205 -4.25 -0.34 2.64
C MET A 205 -5.13 0.54 1.78
N THR A 206 -4.76 0.75 0.52
CA THR A 206 -5.40 1.77 -0.33
C THR A 206 -6.41 1.20 -1.33
N ALA A 207 -6.54 -0.13 -1.40
CA ALA A 207 -7.52 -0.81 -2.26
C ALA A 207 -8.94 -0.59 -1.72
N GLY A 208 -9.19 -1.05 -0.49
CA GLY A 208 -10.49 -0.94 0.17
C GLY A 208 -10.82 0.45 0.73
N SER A 209 -9.86 1.38 0.74
CA SER A 209 -10.04 2.76 1.21
C SER A 209 -10.12 3.79 0.08
N PHE A 210 -10.11 3.32 -1.17
CA PHE A 210 -10.30 4.15 -2.37
C PHE A 210 -9.21 5.24 -2.47
N MET A 211 -7.95 4.86 -2.28
CA MET A 211 -6.85 5.82 -2.24
C MET A 211 -5.62 5.37 -3.03
N TYR A 212 -5.76 4.35 -3.89
CA TYR A 212 -4.65 3.85 -4.71
C TYR A 212 -4.46 4.76 -5.93
N ILE A 213 -3.20 5.06 -6.28
CA ILE A 213 -2.84 6.04 -7.34
C ILE A 213 -1.87 5.45 -8.36
N GLY A 214 -1.95 4.13 -8.53
CA GLY A 214 -0.98 3.38 -9.33
C GLY A 214 0.36 3.24 -8.62
N PRO A 215 1.41 2.87 -9.37
CA PRO A 215 2.61 2.33 -8.75
C PRO A 215 3.65 3.41 -8.39
N GLN A 216 3.38 4.69 -8.72
CA GLN A 216 4.22 5.82 -8.31
C GLN A 216 4.43 5.92 -6.79
N GLY A 217 3.44 5.48 -6.00
CA GLY A 217 3.54 5.46 -4.54
C GLY A 217 4.68 4.57 -4.06
N ILE A 218 4.82 3.39 -4.67
CA ILE A 218 5.88 2.43 -4.34
C ILE A 218 7.22 2.89 -4.92
N VAL A 219 7.26 3.41 -6.16
CA VAL A 219 8.52 3.95 -6.73
C VAL A 219 9.10 5.03 -5.83
N HIS A 220 8.28 5.98 -5.34
CA HIS A 220 8.70 7.00 -4.40
C HIS A 220 9.21 6.38 -3.09
N GLY A 221 8.41 5.56 -2.42
CA GLY A 221 8.76 4.94 -1.14
C GLY A 221 10.05 4.13 -1.22
N THR A 222 10.24 3.38 -2.31
CA THR A 222 11.47 2.62 -2.56
C THR A 222 12.66 3.51 -2.84
N THR A 223 12.49 4.60 -3.59
CA THR A 223 13.55 5.59 -3.82
C THR A 223 14.04 6.16 -2.48
N ILE A 224 13.13 6.59 -1.60
CA ILE A 224 13.47 7.10 -0.27
C ILE A 224 14.15 6.03 0.58
N THR A 225 13.66 4.79 0.56
CA THR A 225 14.22 3.68 1.35
C THR A 225 15.67 3.43 0.97
N ILE A 226 15.96 3.25 -0.32
CA ILE A 226 17.31 2.90 -0.76
C ILE A 226 18.29 4.07 -0.65
N LEU A 227 17.83 5.32 -0.86
CA LEU A 227 18.64 6.51 -0.60
C LEU A 227 19.11 6.54 0.86
N ASN A 228 18.20 6.27 1.80
CA ASN A 228 18.54 6.24 3.21
C ASN A 228 19.34 4.97 3.59
N ALA A 229 19.14 3.82 2.93
CA ALA A 229 20.01 2.65 3.07
C ALA A 229 21.46 2.96 2.64
N ALA A 230 21.64 3.70 1.54
CA ALA A 230 22.96 4.17 1.12
C ALA A 230 23.62 5.08 2.17
N ARG A 231 22.81 5.86 2.91
CA ARG A 231 23.30 6.70 4.02
C ARG A 231 23.62 5.92 5.29
N LYS A 232 22.99 4.76 5.50
CA LYS A 232 23.32 3.83 6.61
C LYS A 232 24.70 3.22 6.44
N ILE A 233 25.09 2.90 5.21
CA ILE A 233 26.42 2.38 4.89
C ILE A 233 27.47 3.48 4.73
N ASP A 234 27.08 4.65 4.22
CA ASP A 234 27.95 5.80 4.00
C ASP A 234 27.19 7.10 4.35
N PRO A 235 27.42 7.70 5.53
CA PRO A 235 26.73 8.92 5.95
C PRO A 235 26.89 10.12 5.01
N LYS A 236 27.87 10.10 4.10
CA LYS A 236 28.10 11.15 3.10
C LYS A 236 27.40 10.88 1.77
N ALA A 237 26.78 9.71 1.61
CA ALA A 237 26.05 9.35 0.41
C ALA A 237 24.96 10.39 0.10
N LYS A 238 24.99 10.92 -1.13
CA LYS A 238 23.95 11.78 -1.68
C LYS A 238 22.87 10.96 -2.39
N ASP A 239 23.30 9.90 -3.05
CA ASP A 239 22.50 8.98 -3.85
C ASP A 239 23.22 7.60 -3.92
N LEU A 240 22.75 6.69 -4.79
CA LEU A 240 23.32 5.36 -4.97
C LEU A 240 24.45 5.30 -6.02
N SER A 241 24.99 6.43 -6.47
CA SER A 241 26.08 6.43 -7.47
C SER A 241 27.22 5.48 -7.04
N GLY A 242 27.60 4.57 -7.94
CA GLY A 242 28.65 3.56 -7.74
C GLY A 242 28.28 2.39 -6.81
N LYS A 243 27.04 2.32 -6.31
CA LYS A 243 26.56 1.27 -5.41
C LYS A 243 25.69 0.25 -6.16
N ILE A 244 25.83 -1.02 -5.78
CA ILE A 244 25.01 -2.13 -6.28
C ILE A 244 23.94 -2.47 -5.25
N PHE A 245 22.68 -2.42 -5.69
CA PHE A 245 21.51 -2.90 -4.96
C PHE A 245 21.01 -4.20 -5.60
N VAL A 246 20.95 -5.29 -4.82
CA VAL A 246 20.41 -6.59 -5.27
C VAL A 246 19.10 -6.90 -4.56
N THR A 247 18.09 -7.28 -5.32
CA THR A 247 16.75 -7.61 -4.80
C THR A 247 16.03 -8.65 -5.65
N SER A 248 14.77 -8.93 -5.34
CA SER A 248 13.92 -9.94 -5.97
C SER A 248 12.48 -9.43 -6.19
N GLY A 249 11.83 -10.02 -7.18
CA GLY A 249 10.43 -9.81 -7.51
C GLY A 249 10.19 -8.61 -8.45
N LEU A 250 9.38 -8.83 -9.48
CA LEU A 250 8.90 -7.85 -10.45
C LEU A 250 7.36 -7.81 -10.53
N GLY A 251 6.69 -8.30 -9.49
CA GLY A 251 5.25 -8.26 -9.32
C GLY A 251 4.68 -6.85 -9.18
N GLY A 252 3.42 -6.73 -8.74
CA GLY A 252 2.68 -5.46 -8.68
C GLY A 252 3.44 -4.30 -8.02
N MET A 253 3.94 -4.52 -6.80
CA MET A 253 4.71 -3.54 -6.02
C MET A 253 6.23 -3.68 -6.24
N SER A 254 6.75 -4.91 -6.23
CA SER A 254 8.20 -5.16 -6.33
C SER A 254 8.81 -4.78 -7.68
N GLY A 255 7.99 -4.71 -8.74
CA GLY A 255 8.40 -4.16 -10.03
C GLY A 255 8.85 -2.69 -10.01
N ALA A 256 8.56 -1.94 -8.94
CA ALA A 256 9.00 -0.55 -8.79
C ALA A 256 10.47 -0.41 -8.36
N GLN A 257 11.07 -1.44 -7.75
CA GLN A 257 12.43 -1.39 -7.21
C GLN A 257 13.51 -1.04 -8.26
N PRO A 258 13.48 -1.63 -9.47
CA PRO A 258 14.40 -1.28 -10.55
C PRO A 258 14.37 0.22 -10.91
N LYS A 259 13.17 0.75 -11.13
CA LYS A 259 12.97 2.16 -11.48
C LYS A 259 13.41 3.10 -10.34
N ALA A 260 13.09 2.74 -9.10
CA ALA A 260 13.49 3.49 -7.92
C ALA A 260 15.01 3.59 -7.79
N ALA A 261 15.72 2.49 -8.01
CA ALA A 261 17.18 2.47 -7.98
C ALA A 261 17.81 3.34 -9.06
N VAL A 262 17.28 3.33 -10.29
CA VAL A 262 17.74 4.22 -11.36
C VAL A 262 17.49 5.69 -11.03
N ILE A 263 16.31 6.03 -10.48
CA ILE A 263 16.01 7.40 -10.00
C ILE A 263 16.99 7.81 -8.90
N ALA A 264 17.36 6.88 -8.02
CA ALA A 264 18.37 7.06 -7.00
C ALA A 264 19.82 6.94 -7.51
N LYS A 265 20.03 6.85 -8.83
CA LYS A 265 21.32 6.75 -9.52
C LYS A 265 22.17 5.51 -9.21
N GLY A 266 21.54 4.41 -8.80
CA GLY A 266 22.21 3.16 -8.48
C GLY A 266 22.19 2.14 -9.62
N ILE A 267 22.96 1.07 -9.41
CA ILE A 267 22.87 -0.16 -10.20
C ILE A 267 21.94 -1.12 -9.46
N CYS A 268 20.85 -1.54 -10.11
CA CYS A 268 19.92 -2.52 -9.56
C CYS A 268 20.06 -3.85 -10.28
N ILE A 269 20.18 -4.93 -9.52
CA ILE A 269 20.04 -6.30 -10.02
C ILE A 269 18.79 -6.90 -9.37
N VAL A 270 17.82 -7.32 -10.17
CA VAL A 270 16.56 -7.88 -9.69
C VAL A 270 16.34 -9.27 -10.27
N ALA A 271 16.12 -10.27 -9.41
CA ALA A 271 15.73 -11.61 -9.86
C ALA A 271 14.21 -11.75 -9.93
N GLU A 272 13.70 -12.31 -11.02
CA GLU A 272 12.30 -12.69 -11.18
C GLU A 272 12.22 -14.01 -11.95
N ILE A 273 11.47 -14.98 -11.42
CA ILE A 273 11.32 -16.30 -12.04
C ILE A 273 10.14 -16.34 -13.03
N ASN A 274 9.15 -15.46 -12.85
CA ASN A 274 7.99 -15.36 -13.73
C ASN A 274 8.33 -14.51 -14.98
N PRO A 275 8.43 -15.11 -16.18
CA PRO A 275 8.75 -14.37 -17.40
C PRO A 275 7.71 -13.32 -17.76
N GLU A 276 6.43 -13.53 -17.45
CA GLU A 276 5.37 -12.55 -17.73
C GLU A 276 5.55 -11.28 -16.90
N ALA A 277 5.84 -11.43 -15.61
CA ALA A 277 6.07 -10.30 -14.72
C ALA A 277 7.29 -9.49 -15.17
N LEU A 278 8.39 -10.18 -15.50
CA LEU A 278 9.61 -9.58 -16.00
C LEU A 278 9.36 -8.82 -17.31
N ASN A 279 8.79 -9.49 -18.32
CA ASN A 279 8.53 -8.90 -19.63
C ASN A 279 7.62 -7.67 -19.54
N LYS A 280 6.63 -7.70 -18.64
CA LYS A 280 5.76 -6.56 -18.38
C LYS A 280 6.52 -5.35 -17.84
N ARG A 281 7.50 -5.54 -16.94
CA ARG A 281 8.30 -4.42 -16.40
C ARG A 281 9.32 -3.91 -17.40
N TYR A 282 9.88 -4.79 -18.20
CA TYR A 282 10.73 -4.41 -19.32
C TYR A 282 9.97 -3.56 -20.35
N SER A 283 8.78 -3.99 -20.78
CA SER A 283 7.96 -3.23 -21.74
C SER A 283 7.47 -1.88 -21.19
N GLN A 284 7.44 -1.71 -19.87
CA GLN A 284 7.11 -0.45 -19.20
C GLN A 284 8.28 0.52 -19.10
N GLY A 285 9.51 0.11 -19.47
CA GLY A 285 10.73 0.90 -19.27
C GLY A 285 11.09 1.07 -17.78
N TRP A 286 10.71 0.07 -16.96
CA TRP A 286 11.03 0.02 -15.54
C TRP A 286 12.28 -0.80 -15.28
N VAL A 287 12.54 -1.77 -16.15
CA VAL A 287 13.78 -2.55 -16.27
C VAL A 287 14.47 -2.11 -17.56
N ASP A 288 15.77 -1.86 -17.53
CA ASP A 288 16.54 -1.41 -18.70
C ASP A 288 17.12 -2.57 -19.51
N GLU A 289 17.58 -3.63 -18.85
CA GLU A 289 18.19 -4.80 -19.49
C GLU A 289 17.73 -6.12 -18.85
N VAL A 290 17.68 -7.21 -19.62
CA VAL A 290 17.21 -8.53 -19.19
C VAL A 290 18.24 -9.59 -19.57
N PHE A 291 18.56 -10.48 -18.64
CA PHE A 291 19.49 -11.59 -18.85
C PHE A 291 18.91 -12.92 -18.34
N GLN A 292 19.22 -13.99 -19.06
CA GLN A 292 19.03 -15.39 -18.62
C GLN A 292 20.35 -16.04 -18.21
N ASP A 293 21.48 -15.57 -18.74
CA ASP A 293 22.82 -16.03 -18.37
C ASP A 293 23.39 -15.11 -17.28
N ILE A 294 23.62 -15.67 -16.09
CA ILE A 294 24.17 -14.94 -14.94
C ILE A 294 25.57 -14.38 -15.24
N ASN A 295 26.40 -15.07 -16.03
CA ASN A 295 27.75 -14.58 -16.33
C ASN A 295 27.71 -13.32 -17.21
N LEU A 296 26.80 -13.28 -18.20
CA LEU A 296 26.60 -12.09 -19.02
C LEU A 296 26.07 -10.92 -18.17
N LEU A 297 25.13 -11.20 -17.26
CA LEU A 297 24.63 -10.22 -16.30
C LEU A 297 25.74 -9.65 -15.42
N ILE A 298 26.60 -10.51 -14.85
CA ILE A 298 27.70 -10.06 -13.97
C ILE A 298 28.69 -9.20 -14.75
N ASN A 299 29.08 -9.63 -15.96
CA ASN A 299 29.95 -8.84 -16.84
C ASN A 299 29.34 -7.46 -17.14
N ARG A 300 28.03 -7.39 -17.33
CA ARG A 300 27.31 -6.12 -17.55
C ARG A 300 27.29 -5.24 -16.30
N THR A 301 27.06 -5.84 -15.13
CA THR A 301 27.12 -5.14 -13.83
C THR A 301 28.49 -4.54 -13.57
N ILE A 302 29.57 -5.27 -13.87
CA ILE A 302 30.94 -4.77 -13.71
C ILE A 302 31.16 -3.53 -14.59
N LYS A 303 30.80 -3.59 -15.88
CA LYS A 303 30.88 -2.44 -16.78
C LYS A 303 30.05 -1.25 -16.31
N ALA A 304 28.82 -1.50 -15.84
CA ALA A 304 27.97 -0.45 -15.28
C ALA A 304 28.65 0.26 -14.09
N LYS A 305 29.32 -0.52 -13.22
CA LYS A 305 30.04 0.00 -12.06
C LYS A 305 31.27 0.81 -12.47
N GLU A 306 32.05 0.32 -13.43
CA GLU A 306 33.22 1.03 -13.98
C GLU A 306 32.83 2.38 -14.61
N ASN A 307 31.69 2.42 -15.30
CA ASN A 307 31.17 3.62 -15.96
C ASN A 307 30.31 4.51 -15.05
N ASN A 308 30.07 4.11 -13.80
CA ASN A 308 29.16 4.79 -12.86
C ASN A 308 27.75 5.03 -13.46
N GLU A 309 27.22 4.01 -14.13
CA GLU A 309 25.90 4.03 -14.76
C GLU A 309 24.79 3.87 -13.71
N ALA A 310 23.67 4.57 -13.92
CA ALA A 310 22.42 4.31 -13.23
C ALA A 310 21.57 3.38 -14.10
N ILE A 311 21.51 2.09 -13.75
CA ILE A 311 20.87 1.08 -14.58
C ILE A 311 20.17 0.00 -13.77
N SER A 312 19.08 -0.52 -14.32
CA SER A 312 18.38 -1.68 -13.81
C SER A 312 18.53 -2.91 -14.72
N ILE A 313 18.98 -4.01 -14.12
CA ILE A 313 19.28 -5.27 -14.81
C ILE A 313 18.43 -6.38 -14.18
N ALA A 314 17.55 -7.01 -14.96
CA ALA A 314 16.74 -8.13 -14.49
C ALA A 314 17.37 -9.48 -14.87
N TYR A 315 17.34 -10.41 -13.93
CA TYR A 315 17.68 -11.81 -14.11
C TYR A 315 16.40 -12.64 -14.18
N LEU A 316 16.18 -13.34 -15.30
CA LEU A 316 15.11 -14.34 -15.40
C LEU A 316 15.55 -15.64 -14.73
N GLY A 317 15.25 -15.77 -13.44
CA GLY A 317 15.65 -16.91 -12.63
C GLY A 317 15.42 -16.70 -11.13
N ASN A 318 15.91 -17.63 -10.31
CA ASN A 318 15.72 -17.56 -8.87
C ASN A 318 16.75 -16.64 -8.19
N ILE A 319 16.31 -15.85 -7.21
CA ILE A 319 17.18 -14.98 -6.40
C ILE A 319 18.31 -15.75 -5.71
N VAL A 320 18.03 -16.98 -5.28
CA VAL A 320 19.03 -17.81 -4.60
C VAL A 320 20.20 -18.11 -5.53
N ASP A 321 19.93 -18.50 -6.78
CA ASP A 321 20.98 -18.77 -7.78
C ASP A 321 21.82 -17.52 -8.08
N LEU A 322 21.15 -16.37 -8.23
CA LEU A 322 21.82 -15.08 -8.45
C LEU A 322 22.78 -14.74 -7.30
N LEU A 323 22.33 -14.81 -6.05
CA LEU A 323 23.15 -14.46 -4.89
C LEU A 323 24.34 -15.42 -4.72
N PHE A 324 24.15 -16.71 -4.98
CA PHE A 324 25.25 -17.68 -4.93
C PHE A 324 26.32 -17.39 -5.99
N GLU A 325 25.93 -17.07 -7.21
CA GLU A 325 26.90 -16.80 -8.28
C GLU A 325 27.61 -15.44 -8.07
N LEU A 326 26.90 -14.41 -7.59
CA LEU A 326 27.52 -13.13 -7.19
C LEU A 326 28.57 -13.32 -6.07
N ASP A 327 28.25 -14.14 -5.07
CA ASP A 327 29.18 -14.47 -3.98
C ASP A 327 30.41 -15.25 -4.48
N LYS A 328 30.19 -16.23 -5.36
CA LYS A 328 31.25 -17.07 -5.95
C LYS A 328 32.22 -16.26 -6.81
N GLN A 329 31.71 -15.28 -7.57
CA GLN A 329 32.54 -14.37 -8.38
C GLN A 329 33.08 -13.17 -7.58
N ASN A 330 32.86 -13.13 -6.25
CA ASN A 330 33.29 -12.06 -5.35
C ASN A 330 32.83 -10.66 -5.79
N ILE A 331 31.62 -10.55 -6.33
CA ILE A 331 31.02 -9.26 -6.65
C ILE A 331 30.63 -8.57 -5.34
N LYS A 332 31.17 -7.37 -5.11
CA LYS A 332 30.81 -6.56 -3.94
C LYS A 332 29.39 -6.00 -4.11
N ILE A 333 28.47 -6.51 -3.30
CA ILE A 333 27.10 -5.99 -3.15
C ILE A 333 27.08 -5.00 -1.99
N ASP A 334 26.58 -3.79 -2.23
CA ASP A 334 26.53 -2.76 -1.18
C ASP A 334 25.22 -2.87 -0.37
N ILE A 335 24.09 -3.11 -1.05
CA ILE A 335 22.76 -3.19 -0.44
C ILE A 335 22.03 -4.43 -0.95
N GLY A 336 21.41 -5.20 -0.05
CA GLY A 336 20.57 -6.36 -0.37
C GLY A 336 19.18 -6.25 0.24
N SER A 337 18.15 -6.73 -0.45
CA SER A 337 16.79 -6.89 0.11
C SER A 337 16.02 -8.00 -0.61
N ASP A 338 14.76 -8.22 -0.22
CA ASP A 338 13.84 -9.18 -0.85
C ASP A 338 12.43 -8.58 -0.86
N GLN A 339 11.74 -8.69 -2.00
CA GLN A 339 10.34 -8.25 -2.11
C GLN A 339 9.46 -9.28 -2.84
N THR A 340 9.78 -10.57 -2.66
CA THR A 340 8.87 -11.67 -2.99
C THR A 340 7.60 -11.63 -2.13
N SER A 341 6.55 -12.39 -2.49
CA SER A 341 5.24 -12.30 -1.83
C SER A 341 5.09 -13.31 -0.67
N LEU A 342 5.92 -13.18 0.37
CA LEU A 342 5.92 -14.09 1.52
C LEU A 342 4.76 -13.88 2.51
N HIS A 343 3.90 -12.90 2.29
CA HIS A 343 2.57 -12.87 2.93
C HIS A 343 1.63 -14.00 2.43
N ASN A 344 2.00 -14.69 1.33
CA ASN A 344 1.32 -15.89 0.84
C ASN A 344 2.32 -16.88 0.21
N PRO A 345 3.22 -17.50 1.00
CA PRO A 345 4.32 -18.32 0.48
C PRO A 345 3.83 -19.58 -0.24
N TRP A 346 2.68 -20.11 0.20
CA TRP A 346 2.23 -21.46 -0.14
C TRP A 346 1.39 -21.53 -1.41
N SER A 347 1.00 -20.38 -1.97
CA SER A 347 0.10 -20.29 -3.12
C SER A 347 0.73 -19.49 -4.27
N GLY A 348 2.03 -19.66 -4.50
CA GLY A 348 2.74 -19.00 -5.61
C GLY A 348 3.28 -17.60 -5.32
N GLY A 349 3.41 -17.24 -4.03
CA GLY A 349 4.07 -16.00 -3.62
C GLY A 349 5.60 -16.08 -3.55
N TYR A 350 6.15 -17.30 -3.39
CA TYR A 350 7.58 -17.59 -3.34
C TYR A 350 7.87 -18.92 -4.05
N TYR A 351 8.91 -18.96 -4.89
CA TYR A 351 9.19 -20.12 -5.74
C TYR A 351 10.47 -20.84 -5.30
N PRO A 352 10.44 -22.18 -5.17
CA PRO A 352 11.59 -22.93 -4.70
C PRO A 352 12.72 -22.92 -5.73
N VAL A 353 13.97 -22.85 -5.25
CA VAL A 353 15.17 -22.93 -6.10
C VAL A 353 15.35 -24.34 -6.64
N GLY A 354 15.81 -24.46 -7.90
CA GLY A 354 15.99 -25.75 -8.58
C GLY A 354 14.76 -26.27 -9.33
N TYR A 355 13.70 -25.48 -9.40
CA TYR A 355 12.50 -25.75 -10.21
C TYR A 355 12.25 -24.61 -11.18
N THR A 356 11.69 -24.90 -12.35
CA THR A 356 11.19 -23.85 -13.25
C THR A 356 9.90 -23.23 -12.70
N TYR A 357 9.50 -22.09 -13.25
CA TYR A 357 8.23 -21.44 -12.93
C TYR A 357 7.03 -22.38 -13.17
N GLU A 358 7.02 -23.09 -14.30
CA GLU A 358 5.95 -24.01 -14.68
C GLU A 358 5.89 -25.23 -13.78
N GLU A 359 7.05 -25.83 -13.45
CA GLU A 359 7.15 -26.98 -12.54
C GLU A 359 6.63 -26.62 -11.15
N ALA A 360 7.02 -25.46 -10.63
CA ALA A 360 6.57 -24.97 -9.34
C ALA A 360 5.06 -24.70 -9.32
N ASN A 361 4.51 -24.08 -10.36
CA ASN A 361 3.05 -23.84 -10.47
C ASN A 361 2.25 -25.14 -10.54
N LYS A 362 2.75 -26.13 -11.28
CA LYS A 362 2.14 -27.48 -11.33
C LYS A 362 2.18 -28.14 -9.94
N MET A 363 3.27 -27.97 -9.20
CA MET A 363 3.41 -28.51 -7.84
C MET A 363 2.42 -27.88 -6.85
N ILE A 364 2.08 -26.59 -6.98
CA ILE A 364 1.11 -25.92 -6.11
C ILE A 364 -0.26 -26.62 -6.17
N SER A 365 -0.68 -27.11 -7.33
CA SER A 365 -1.99 -27.79 -7.49
C SER A 365 -1.90 -29.29 -7.24
N GLU A 366 -0.86 -29.96 -7.73
CA GLU A 366 -0.76 -31.43 -7.69
C GLU A 366 -0.19 -31.96 -6.36
N ASP A 367 0.78 -31.26 -5.77
CA ASP A 367 1.39 -31.65 -4.49
C ASP A 367 1.73 -30.42 -3.62
N PRO A 368 0.70 -29.75 -3.05
CA PRO A 368 0.89 -28.55 -2.24
C PRO A 368 1.77 -28.79 -1.00
N LYS A 369 1.82 -30.03 -0.49
CA LYS A 369 2.66 -30.40 0.66
C LYS A 369 4.13 -30.34 0.27
N LYS A 370 4.50 -30.99 -0.84
CA LYS A 370 5.87 -30.94 -1.36
C LYS A 370 6.28 -29.52 -1.73
N PHE A 371 5.40 -28.74 -2.37
CA PHE A 371 5.69 -27.33 -2.67
C PHE A 371 6.07 -26.54 -1.41
N LYS A 372 5.28 -26.70 -0.34
CA LYS A 372 5.57 -26.07 0.95
C LYS A 372 6.91 -26.51 1.55
N GLU A 373 7.26 -27.78 1.45
CA GLU A 373 8.56 -28.29 1.91
C GLU A 373 9.73 -27.69 1.13
N GLU A 374 9.63 -27.62 -0.19
CA GLU A 374 10.67 -27.06 -1.06
C GLU A 374 10.82 -25.53 -0.88
N VAL A 375 9.71 -24.81 -0.66
CA VAL A 375 9.74 -23.39 -0.29
C VAL A 375 10.51 -23.18 1.01
N LYS A 376 10.23 -23.99 2.05
CA LYS A 376 10.95 -23.89 3.34
C LYS A 376 12.44 -24.15 3.18
N LYS A 377 12.83 -25.19 2.41
CA LYS A 377 14.25 -25.46 2.10
C LYS A 377 14.90 -24.28 1.38
N THR A 378 14.17 -23.64 0.47
CA THR A 378 14.65 -22.49 -0.29
C THR A 378 14.85 -21.26 0.61
N LEU A 379 13.93 -20.98 1.55
CA LEU A 379 14.09 -19.90 2.54
C LEU A 379 15.34 -20.08 3.40
N ILE A 380 15.64 -21.31 3.82
CA ILE A 380 16.88 -21.62 4.57
C ILE A 380 18.12 -21.34 3.69
N LYS A 381 18.12 -21.78 2.42
CA LYS A 381 19.24 -21.50 1.49
C LYS A 381 19.40 -20.00 1.22
N HIS A 382 18.29 -19.29 1.01
CA HIS A 382 18.27 -17.85 0.75
C HIS A 382 18.87 -17.06 1.93
N THR A 383 18.43 -17.36 3.15
CA THR A 383 18.99 -16.75 4.37
C THR A 383 20.45 -17.11 4.59
N THR A 384 20.87 -18.34 4.28
CA THR A 384 22.27 -18.77 4.42
C THR A 384 23.21 -17.96 3.51
N ILE A 385 22.82 -17.72 2.26
CA ILE A 385 23.65 -16.90 1.36
C ILE A 385 23.62 -15.42 1.75
N ILE A 386 22.48 -14.91 2.26
CA ILE A 386 22.40 -13.56 2.84
C ILE A 386 23.36 -13.44 4.04
N ASN A 387 23.39 -14.41 4.95
CA ASN A 387 24.31 -14.44 6.10
C ASN A 387 25.76 -14.32 5.65
N LYS A 388 26.14 -15.06 4.61
CA LYS A 388 27.50 -15.04 4.04
C LYS A 388 27.84 -13.68 3.41
N LEU A 389 26.93 -13.10 2.63
CA LEU A 389 27.13 -11.80 1.98
C LEU A 389 27.17 -10.64 2.99
N CYS A 390 26.33 -10.70 4.03
CA CYS A 390 26.36 -9.74 5.15
C CYS A 390 27.69 -9.83 5.92
N ALA A 391 28.23 -11.03 6.14
CA ALA A 391 29.56 -11.21 6.73
C ALA A 391 30.69 -10.62 5.85
N LYS A 392 30.45 -10.46 4.53
CA LYS A 392 31.34 -9.76 3.58
C LYS A 392 31.05 -8.25 3.46
N GLY A 393 30.13 -7.71 4.26
CA GLY A 393 29.85 -6.27 4.32
C GLY A 393 28.63 -5.79 3.53
N MET A 394 27.79 -6.69 2.99
CA MET A 394 26.49 -6.30 2.43
C MET A 394 25.56 -5.79 3.52
N TYR A 395 24.92 -4.64 3.31
CA TYR A 395 23.84 -4.17 4.18
C TYR A 395 22.51 -4.77 3.71
N PHE A 396 21.95 -5.68 4.52
CA PHE A 396 20.66 -6.31 4.24
C PHE A 396 19.55 -5.77 5.12
N PHE A 397 18.36 -5.61 4.54
CA PHE A 397 17.14 -5.30 5.28
C PHE A 397 15.92 -6.00 4.68
N ASP A 398 14.97 -6.37 5.53
CA ASP A 398 13.68 -6.93 5.12
C ASP A 398 12.75 -5.81 4.61
N TYR A 399 12.13 -6.00 3.45
CA TYR A 399 11.28 -4.99 2.80
C TYR A 399 9.82 -4.98 3.30
N GLY A 400 9.55 -5.61 4.45
CA GLY A 400 8.21 -5.70 5.03
C GLY A 400 7.28 -6.64 4.27
N ASN A 401 7.84 -7.70 3.67
CA ASN A 401 7.13 -8.72 2.90
C ASN A 401 6.95 -10.05 3.66
N ALA A 402 7.29 -10.07 4.95
CA ALA A 402 7.34 -11.24 5.83
C ALA A 402 8.50 -12.23 5.54
N PHE A 403 9.56 -11.80 4.85
CA PHE A 403 10.71 -12.67 4.57
C PHE A 403 11.37 -13.21 5.83
N LEU A 404 11.71 -12.36 6.80
CA LEU A 404 12.33 -12.81 8.05
C LEU A 404 11.36 -13.68 8.88
N LEU A 405 10.08 -13.31 8.91
CA LEU A 405 9.04 -14.07 9.62
C LEU A 405 8.89 -15.49 9.07
N GLU A 406 8.67 -15.64 7.77
CA GLU A 406 8.50 -16.96 7.15
C GLU A 406 9.80 -17.76 7.13
N SER A 407 10.95 -17.11 6.99
CA SER A 407 12.25 -17.78 7.11
C SER A 407 12.47 -18.32 8.52
N SER A 408 12.11 -17.57 9.57
CA SER A 408 12.18 -18.08 10.94
C SER A 408 11.22 -19.25 11.20
N ARG A 409 9.99 -19.18 10.65
CA ARG A 409 9.02 -20.29 10.69
C ARG A 409 9.52 -21.53 9.93
N ALA A 410 10.40 -21.34 8.95
CA ALA A 410 11.07 -22.41 8.21
C ALA A 410 12.29 -22.99 8.95
N GLY A 411 12.81 -22.31 9.99
CA GLY A 411 13.99 -22.74 10.75
C GLY A 411 15.31 -22.14 10.28
N ALA A 412 15.28 -20.99 9.59
CA ALA A 412 16.49 -20.27 9.20
C ALA A 412 17.26 -19.70 10.41
N ASP A 413 18.59 -19.68 10.32
CA ASP A 413 19.49 -19.11 11.33
C ASP A 413 19.56 -17.58 11.24
N ILE A 414 18.47 -16.94 11.66
CA ILE A 414 18.29 -15.48 11.63
C ILE A 414 17.66 -14.93 12.91
N ILE A 415 17.58 -15.74 13.98
CA ILE A 415 17.04 -15.36 15.29
C ILE A 415 18.15 -15.38 16.33
N LYS A 416 18.35 -14.26 17.02
CA LYS A 416 19.24 -14.14 18.18
C LYS A 416 18.51 -13.42 19.30
N ASN A 417 18.51 -13.98 20.51
CA ASN A 417 17.81 -13.40 21.67
C ASN A 417 16.32 -13.09 21.42
N LYS A 418 15.60 -13.96 20.69
CA LYS A 418 14.20 -13.78 20.27
C LYS A 418 13.94 -12.61 19.30
N GLU A 419 14.99 -12.04 18.71
CA GLU A 419 14.90 -10.98 17.70
C GLU A 419 15.55 -11.41 16.39
N PHE A 420 15.13 -10.78 15.29
CA PHE A 420 15.78 -11.00 14.00
C PHE A 420 17.17 -10.36 13.99
N ILE A 421 18.16 -11.03 13.40
CA ILE A 421 19.52 -10.48 13.25
C ILE A 421 19.60 -9.37 12.19
N TYR A 422 18.61 -9.31 11.29
CA TYR A 422 18.46 -8.27 10.28
C TYR A 422 17.28 -7.37 10.61
N PRO A 423 17.41 -6.05 10.46
CA PRO A 423 16.29 -5.16 10.65
C PRO A 423 15.33 -5.22 9.45
N SER A 424 14.07 -4.86 9.69
CA SER A 424 13.22 -4.40 8.58
C SER A 424 13.63 -2.99 8.14
N TYR A 425 13.28 -2.61 6.91
CA TYR A 425 13.51 -1.25 6.41
C TYR A 425 12.83 -0.20 7.29
N VAL A 426 11.70 -0.51 7.93
CA VAL A 426 11.09 0.44 8.86
C VAL A 426 11.87 0.49 10.17
N GLN A 427 12.31 -0.65 10.68
CA GLN A 427 13.00 -0.71 11.97
C GLN A 427 14.25 0.16 11.98
N ASP A 428 15.07 0.08 10.93
CA ASP A 428 16.35 0.78 10.88
C ASP A 428 16.31 2.06 10.02
N ILE A 429 15.46 2.14 8.99
CA ILE A 429 15.46 3.25 8.03
C ILE A 429 14.24 4.15 8.23
N MET A 430 13.04 3.71 7.83
CA MET A 430 11.88 4.59 7.72
C MET A 430 11.36 5.07 9.08
N GLY A 431 11.40 4.21 10.11
CA GLY A 431 11.00 4.56 11.48
C GLY A 431 11.82 5.75 12.00
N PRO A 432 13.12 5.58 12.25
CA PRO A 432 13.95 6.64 12.83
C PRO A 432 14.20 7.82 11.88
N MET A 433 14.32 7.60 10.56
CA MET A 433 14.69 8.67 9.63
C MET A 433 13.49 9.42 9.04
N CYS A 434 12.29 8.83 9.04
CA CYS A 434 11.08 9.45 8.47
C CYS A 434 9.95 9.55 9.50
N PHE A 435 9.36 8.42 9.91
CA PHE A 435 8.12 8.40 10.70
C PHE A 435 8.26 9.07 12.06
N ASP A 436 9.38 8.87 12.75
CA ASP A 436 9.63 9.51 14.05
C ASP A 436 9.83 11.04 13.91
N TYR A 437 10.07 11.55 12.70
CA TYR A 437 10.04 12.98 12.36
C TYR A 437 8.71 13.45 11.75
N GLY A 438 7.76 12.55 11.55
CA GLY A 438 6.42 12.82 11.00
C GLY A 438 6.35 12.74 9.48
N PHE A 439 7.46 12.45 8.80
CA PHE A 439 7.47 12.26 7.36
C PHE A 439 6.79 10.96 7.01
N GLY A 440 5.84 11.03 6.11
CA GLY A 440 5.17 9.88 5.55
C GLY A 440 4.38 10.25 4.30
N PRO A 441 3.71 9.29 3.67
CA PRO A 441 3.09 9.47 2.36
C PRO A 441 2.04 10.58 2.41
N PHE A 442 2.25 11.63 1.64
CA PHE A 442 1.27 12.65 1.37
C PHE A 442 0.96 12.62 -0.13
N ARG A 443 -0.28 12.28 -0.47
CA ARG A 443 -0.72 12.18 -1.85
C ARG A 443 -1.92 13.08 -2.11
N TRP A 444 -2.06 13.46 -3.36
CA TRP A 444 -3.21 14.22 -3.81
C TRP A 444 -3.64 13.80 -5.20
N ILE A 445 -4.92 14.06 -5.50
CA ILE A 445 -5.57 13.75 -6.76
C ILE A 445 -6.31 15.00 -7.24
N CYS A 446 -6.03 15.42 -8.47
CA CYS A 446 -6.72 16.52 -9.14
C CYS A 446 -8.09 16.01 -9.62
N THR A 447 -9.19 16.50 -9.03
CA THR A 447 -10.54 16.02 -9.38
C THR A 447 -11.01 16.44 -10.78
N SER A 448 -10.30 17.39 -11.41
CA SER A 448 -10.45 17.70 -12.83
C SER A 448 -9.99 16.57 -13.75
N ASN A 449 -9.13 15.68 -13.22
CA ASN A 449 -8.34 14.70 -13.97
C ASN A 449 -7.49 15.35 -15.08
N SER A 450 -7.06 16.60 -14.90
CA SER A 450 -6.23 17.37 -15.84
C SER A 450 -4.74 17.23 -15.55
N LYS A 451 -3.94 16.95 -16.59
CA LYS A 451 -2.47 16.97 -16.50
C LYS A 451 -1.94 18.34 -16.11
N GLU A 452 -2.65 19.41 -16.50
CA GLU A 452 -2.24 20.78 -16.20
C GLU A 452 -2.40 21.11 -14.72
N ASP A 453 -3.53 20.75 -14.11
CA ASP A 453 -3.70 20.89 -12.66
C ASP A 453 -2.62 20.11 -11.91
N LEU A 454 -2.25 18.92 -12.40
CA LEU A 454 -1.17 18.13 -11.79
C LEU A 454 0.17 18.86 -11.84
N ARG A 455 0.55 19.45 -12.98
CA ARG A 455 1.77 20.27 -13.09
C ARG A 455 1.76 21.47 -12.15
N ILE A 456 0.62 22.15 -12.05
CA ILE A 456 0.44 23.28 -11.15
C ILE A 456 0.62 22.82 -9.70
N THR A 457 0.03 21.69 -9.31
CA THR A 457 0.21 21.14 -7.96
C THR A 457 1.64 20.70 -7.67
N ASP A 458 2.33 20.09 -8.64
CA ASP A 458 3.75 19.72 -8.52
C ASP A 458 4.61 20.97 -8.27
N LYS A 459 4.36 22.04 -9.02
CA LYS A 459 5.06 23.33 -8.86
C LYS A 459 4.79 23.95 -7.48
N ILE A 460 3.53 24.00 -7.06
CA ILE A 460 3.15 24.56 -5.75
C ILE A 460 3.80 23.75 -4.61
N ALA A 461 3.70 22.42 -4.65
CA ALA A 461 4.30 21.56 -3.62
C ALA A 461 5.82 21.75 -3.54
N CYS A 462 6.51 21.82 -4.69
CA CYS A 462 7.94 22.12 -4.75
C CYS A 462 8.27 23.47 -4.09
N GLN A 463 7.57 24.53 -4.47
CA GLN A 463 7.80 25.88 -3.95
C GLN A 463 7.57 25.96 -2.43
N VAL A 464 6.53 25.29 -1.92
CA VAL A 464 6.25 25.23 -0.48
C VAL A 464 7.40 24.54 0.25
N LEU A 465 7.84 23.37 -0.22
CA LEU A 465 8.93 22.63 0.42
C LEU A 465 10.27 23.39 0.36
N GLU A 466 10.59 24.03 -0.76
CA GLU A 466 11.78 24.88 -0.93
C GLU A 466 11.79 26.11 -0.01
N LYS A 467 10.61 26.64 0.34
CA LYS A 467 10.48 27.70 1.33
C LYS A 467 10.65 27.15 2.76
N LEU A 468 10.00 26.03 3.08
CA LEU A 468 10.03 25.45 4.42
C LEU A 468 11.44 24.98 4.81
N ILE A 469 12.21 24.40 3.89
CA ILE A 469 13.54 23.84 4.18
C ILE A 469 14.54 24.90 4.65
N GLN A 470 14.36 26.17 4.27
CA GLN A 470 15.25 27.28 4.66
C GLN A 470 15.29 27.49 6.18
N ASN A 471 14.16 27.31 6.86
CA ASN A 471 14.02 27.50 8.30
C ASN A 471 13.81 26.17 9.06
N ALA A 472 13.96 25.03 8.37
CA ALA A 472 13.82 23.71 8.97
C ALA A 472 15.02 23.41 9.90
N PRO A 473 14.81 22.67 10.99
CA PRO A 473 15.92 22.15 11.80
C PRO A 473 16.74 21.14 11.00
N ASN A 474 18.02 21.00 11.33
CA ASN A 474 18.96 20.17 10.56
C ASN A 474 18.53 18.70 10.50
N GLU A 475 17.88 18.22 11.56
CA GLU A 475 17.37 16.85 11.72
C GLU A 475 16.41 16.42 10.60
N ILE A 476 15.67 17.36 9.99
CA ILE A 476 14.66 17.03 8.97
C ILE A 476 15.01 17.50 7.56
N LYS A 477 16.03 18.36 7.41
CA LYS A 477 16.42 18.92 6.11
C LYS A 477 16.70 17.85 5.07
N LEU A 478 17.28 16.73 5.51
CA LEU A 478 17.60 15.59 4.67
C LEU A 478 16.36 15.04 3.96
N GLN A 479 15.33 14.67 4.73
CA GLN A 479 14.10 14.11 4.18
C GLN A 479 13.36 15.13 3.33
N MET A 480 13.37 16.41 3.72
CA MET A 480 12.81 17.48 2.88
C MET A 480 13.52 17.57 1.53
N GLN A 481 14.86 17.52 1.51
CA GLN A 481 15.65 17.62 0.28
C GLN A 481 15.38 16.45 -0.67
N ASP A 482 15.27 15.23 -0.15
CA ASP A 482 14.97 14.05 -0.95
C ASP A 482 13.59 14.17 -1.61
N ASN A 483 12.60 14.71 -0.90
CA ASN A 483 11.26 14.93 -1.43
C ASN A 483 11.16 16.13 -2.39
N ILE A 484 11.96 17.17 -2.20
CA ILE A 484 12.12 18.28 -3.18
C ILE A 484 12.73 17.74 -4.49
N ASN A 485 13.77 16.91 -4.38
CA ASN A 485 14.41 16.31 -5.56
C ASN A 485 13.45 15.38 -6.30
N TRP A 486 12.64 14.61 -5.56
CA TRP A 486 11.58 13.79 -6.12
C TRP A 486 10.57 14.62 -6.91
N ILE A 487 9.94 15.61 -6.29
CA ILE A 487 8.83 16.36 -6.92
C ILE A 487 9.31 17.13 -8.16
N LYS A 488 10.55 17.64 -8.16
CA LYS A 488 11.18 18.28 -9.35
C LYS A 488 11.32 17.35 -10.55
N ASN A 489 11.38 16.04 -10.34
CA ASN A 489 11.61 15.05 -11.39
C ASN A 489 10.39 14.13 -11.61
N ALA A 490 9.32 14.27 -10.83
CA ALA A 490 8.17 13.37 -10.86
C ALA A 490 7.45 13.35 -12.22
N GLU A 491 7.35 14.51 -12.91
CA GLU A 491 6.81 14.57 -14.27
C GLU A 491 7.69 13.83 -15.28
N LYS A 492 9.01 14.02 -15.23
CA LYS A 492 9.97 13.38 -16.15
C LYS A 492 9.95 11.85 -16.05
N ASN A 493 9.67 11.33 -14.86
CA ASN A 493 9.58 9.89 -14.63
C ASN A 493 8.30 9.26 -15.22
N ASN A 494 7.29 10.06 -15.59
CA ASN A 494 6.05 9.63 -16.25
C ASN A 494 5.34 8.44 -15.58
N LEU A 495 5.18 8.50 -14.25
CA LEU A 495 4.64 7.39 -13.44
C LEU A 495 3.11 7.44 -13.25
N VAL A 496 2.43 8.41 -13.84
CA VAL A 496 0.98 8.62 -13.67
C VAL A 496 0.21 7.59 -14.49
N VAL A 497 -0.67 6.86 -13.83
CA VAL A 497 -1.63 5.93 -14.44
C VAL A 497 -2.99 6.23 -13.81
N GLY A 498 -4.07 6.15 -14.60
CA GLY A 498 -5.42 6.45 -14.12
C GLY A 498 -5.60 7.94 -13.79
N SER A 499 -5.94 8.24 -12.54
CA SER A 499 -6.16 9.59 -12.06
C SER A 499 -4.90 10.46 -12.08
N GLN A 500 -5.07 11.75 -12.35
CA GLN A 500 -4.00 12.73 -12.24
C GLN A 500 -3.66 12.96 -10.76
N ALA A 501 -2.68 12.21 -10.29
CA ALA A 501 -2.31 12.10 -8.90
C ALA A 501 -0.80 12.16 -8.71
N ARG A 502 -0.38 12.57 -7.50
CA ARG A 502 1.03 12.63 -7.09
C ARG A 502 1.19 12.20 -5.64
N ILE A 503 2.39 11.76 -5.29
CA ILE A 503 2.83 11.49 -3.93
C ILE A 503 4.18 12.14 -3.65
N LEU A 504 4.44 12.46 -2.38
CA LEU A 504 5.75 12.69 -1.79
C LEU A 504 5.66 12.40 -0.29
N TYR A 505 6.78 12.49 0.45
CA TYR A 505 6.76 12.47 1.91
C TYR A 505 6.85 13.88 2.49
N ALA A 506 5.99 14.17 3.46
CA ALA A 506 5.99 15.44 4.20
C ALA A 506 5.64 15.22 5.68
N ASP A 507 6.23 16.03 6.55
CA ASP A 507 5.89 16.11 7.97
C ASP A 507 4.60 16.93 8.21
N SER A 508 4.19 17.09 9.46
CA SER A 508 2.93 17.79 9.81
C SER A 508 2.87 19.20 9.20
N GLU A 509 3.96 19.97 9.28
CA GLU A 509 4.04 21.32 8.74
C GLU A 509 4.01 21.30 7.20
N GLY A 510 4.79 20.42 6.57
CA GLY A 510 4.78 20.25 5.12
C GLY A 510 3.40 19.89 4.57
N ARG A 511 2.71 18.91 5.17
CA ARG A 511 1.36 18.49 4.73
C ARG A 511 0.36 19.64 4.81
N ILE A 512 0.34 20.35 5.94
CA ILE A 512 -0.59 21.47 6.18
C ILE A 512 -0.34 22.62 5.21
N GLU A 513 0.92 23.02 5.02
CA GLU A 513 1.24 24.18 4.18
C GLU A 513 1.07 23.89 2.69
N ILE A 514 1.36 22.66 2.22
CA ILE A 514 1.04 22.26 0.84
C ILE A 514 -0.49 22.26 0.63
N ALA A 515 -1.25 21.67 1.56
CA ALA A 515 -2.70 21.62 1.49
C ALA A 515 -3.34 23.02 1.47
N LYS A 516 -2.86 23.95 2.31
CA LYS A 516 -3.30 25.36 2.29
C LYS A 516 -2.98 26.05 0.98
N ALA A 517 -1.78 25.81 0.43
CA ALA A 517 -1.39 26.40 -0.85
C ALA A 517 -2.26 25.89 -2.00
N PHE A 518 -2.61 24.60 -2.00
CA PHE A 518 -3.60 24.05 -2.93
C PHE A 518 -4.98 24.67 -2.74
N ASN A 519 -5.47 24.74 -1.49
CA ASN A 519 -6.78 25.32 -1.19
C ASN A 519 -6.86 26.78 -1.67
N LYS A 520 -5.82 27.57 -1.41
CA LYS A 520 -5.69 28.93 -1.94
C LYS A 520 -5.71 28.97 -3.47
N ALA A 521 -4.95 28.11 -4.13
CA ALA A 521 -4.88 28.08 -5.59
C ALA A 521 -6.22 27.65 -6.25
N ILE A 522 -7.01 26.79 -5.58
CA ILE A 522 -8.37 26.45 -6.00
C ILE A 522 -9.29 27.69 -5.85
N LYS A 523 -9.22 28.38 -4.70
CA LYS A 523 -9.98 29.62 -4.47
C LYS A 523 -9.69 30.71 -5.50
N GLU A 524 -8.43 30.81 -5.92
CA GLU A 524 -7.96 31.76 -6.93
C GLU A 524 -8.17 31.26 -8.37
N SER A 525 -8.80 30.10 -8.56
CA SER A 525 -9.04 29.46 -9.87
C SER A 525 -7.77 29.17 -10.69
N VAL A 526 -6.60 29.13 -10.03
CA VAL A 526 -5.33 28.69 -10.62
C VAL A 526 -5.36 27.18 -10.82
N ILE A 527 -5.92 26.45 -9.86
CA ILE A 527 -6.26 25.03 -9.99
C ILE A 527 -7.74 24.96 -10.35
N SER A 528 -8.08 24.24 -11.42
CA SER A 528 -9.40 24.32 -12.05
C SER A 528 -10.52 23.59 -11.29
N SER A 529 -10.18 22.73 -10.32
CA SER A 529 -11.14 21.89 -9.61
C SER A 529 -10.65 21.55 -8.20
N PRO A 530 -11.53 21.06 -7.30
CA PRO A 530 -11.13 20.55 -5.99
C PRO A 530 -9.99 19.52 -6.04
N ILE A 531 -9.30 19.35 -4.92
CA ILE A 531 -8.24 18.36 -4.76
C ILE A 531 -8.62 17.39 -3.65
N ILE A 532 -8.42 16.09 -3.89
CA ILE A 532 -8.49 15.08 -2.85
C ILE A 532 -7.10 14.93 -2.27
N LEU A 533 -6.96 15.10 -0.96
CA LEU A 533 -5.76 14.77 -0.20
C LEU A 533 -5.94 13.38 0.43
N GLY A 534 -4.85 12.65 0.59
CA GLY A 534 -4.87 11.36 1.25
C GLY A 534 -3.47 10.84 1.51
N ARG A 535 -3.38 9.53 1.79
CA ARG A 535 -2.11 8.84 2.03
C ARG A 535 -2.23 7.33 1.85
N ASP A 536 -1.08 6.65 1.91
CA ASP A 536 -1.06 5.22 2.21
C ASP A 536 -1.38 4.99 3.69
N HIS A 537 -1.68 3.76 4.08
CA HIS A 537 -1.75 3.43 5.50
C HIS A 537 -0.34 3.24 6.08
N HIS A 538 0.67 3.02 5.24
CA HIS A 538 2.10 3.02 5.59
C HIS A 538 2.58 4.42 6.00
N ASP A 539 2.21 4.85 7.20
CA ASP A 539 2.45 6.21 7.71
C ASP A 539 2.73 6.21 9.22
N VAL A 540 3.12 7.37 9.75
CA VAL A 540 3.50 7.61 11.14
C VAL A 540 2.48 7.13 12.18
N ALA A 541 1.18 7.33 11.93
CA ALA A 541 0.11 7.10 12.91
C ALA A 541 -0.96 6.10 12.45
N GLY A 542 -1.08 5.88 11.14
CA GLY A 542 -2.18 5.12 10.57
C GLY A 542 -2.12 3.62 10.86
N THR A 543 -0.97 3.07 11.21
CA THR A 543 -0.79 1.60 11.26
C THR A 543 -0.01 1.13 12.46
N ASP A 544 -0.55 0.12 13.15
CA ASP A 544 0.17 -0.71 14.09
C ASP A 544 0.54 -2.04 13.43
N SER A 545 1.84 -2.28 13.26
CA SER A 545 2.41 -3.48 12.65
C SER A 545 3.78 -3.81 13.26
N PRO A 546 3.87 -4.82 14.15
CA PRO A 546 5.11 -5.12 14.87
C PRO A 546 6.26 -5.59 13.95
N TYR A 547 5.94 -6.00 12.73
CA TYR A 547 6.90 -6.46 11.73
C TYR A 547 7.25 -5.40 10.69
N ARG A 548 6.57 -4.24 10.71
CA ARG A 548 6.82 -3.16 9.76
C ARG A 548 6.64 -1.79 10.40
N GLU A 549 5.49 -1.13 10.29
CA GLU A 549 5.29 0.28 10.67
C GLU A 549 5.68 0.62 12.12
N THR A 550 5.50 -0.32 13.06
CA THR A 550 5.84 -0.15 14.48
C THR A 550 6.98 -1.08 14.92
N SER A 551 7.76 -1.60 13.98
CA SER A 551 8.90 -2.47 14.28
C SER A 551 10.04 -1.76 15.05
N ASN A 552 10.13 -0.42 14.96
CA ASN A 552 11.06 0.39 15.75
C ASN A 552 10.50 0.86 17.11
N ILE A 553 9.47 0.18 17.64
CA ILE A 553 8.87 0.48 18.94
C ILE A 553 9.32 -0.60 19.96
N TYR A 554 10.05 -0.16 20.98
CA TYR A 554 10.79 -1.07 21.89
C TYR A 554 10.23 -1.14 23.32
N ASP A 555 9.17 -0.39 23.63
CA ASP A 555 8.53 -0.41 24.96
C ASP A 555 7.56 -1.60 25.16
N GLY A 556 7.49 -2.51 24.18
CA GLY A 556 6.56 -3.64 24.14
C GLY A 556 5.21 -3.32 23.47
N SER A 557 4.89 -2.04 23.25
CA SER A 557 3.59 -1.62 22.69
C SER A 557 3.45 -1.88 21.19
N LYS A 558 4.48 -2.37 20.50
CA LYS A 558 4.43 -2.66 19.05
C LYS A 558 3.34 -3.65 18.63
N TYR A 559 2.84 -4.45 19.57
CA TYR A 559 1.77 -5.45 19.39
C TYR A 559 0.36 -4.91 19.71
N THR A 560 0.23 -3.68 20.20
CA THR A 560 -1.08 -3.06 20.43
C THR A 560 -1.59 -2.37 19.17
N ALA A 561 -2.89 -2.07 19.12
CA ALA A 561 -3.55 -1.44 17.95
C ALA A 561 -4.18 -0.07 18.29
N ASP A 562 -3.88 0.48 19.47
CA ASP A 562 -4.53 1.70 19.96
C ASP A 562 -4.26 2.91 19.08
N MET A 563 -3.05 3.01 18.51
CA MET A 563 -2.64 4.16 17.71
C MET A 563 -3.46 4.22 16.42
N ALA A 564 -3.57 3.11 15.68
CA ALA A 564 -4.35 3.01 14.46
C ALA A 564 -5.85 3.29 14.69
N ILE A 565 -6.42 2.73 15.78
CA ILE A 565 -7.82 2.94 16.15
C ILE A 565 -8.08 4.39 16.57
N HIS A 566 -7.23 4.97 17.41
CA HIS A 566 -7.38 6.39 17.77
C HIS A 566 -7.18 7.30 16.56
N ASN A 567 -6.29 6.96 15.63
CA ASN A 567 -6.05 7.79 14.45
C ASN A 567 -7.32 7.96 13.62
N VAL A 568 -7.94 6.84 13.21
CA VAL A 568 -9.14 6.85 12.37
C VAL A 568 -10.33 7.52 13.05
N ILE A 569 -10.50 7.30 14.36
CA ILE A 569 -11.53 7.96 15.17
C ILE A 569 -11.27 9.47 15.22
N GLY A 570 -10.02 9.87 15.47
CA GLY A 570 -9.67 11.27 15.57
C GLY A 570 -9.73 12.02 14.23
N ASP A 571 -9.43 11.36 13.11
CA ASP A 571 -9.61 11.91 11.76
C ASP A 571 -11.11 12.15 11.48
N SER A 572 -11.97 11.23 11.90
CA SER A 572 -13.40 11.24 11.55
C SER A 572 -14.14 12.46 12.08
N PHE A 573 -13.74 13.01 13.23
CA PHE A 573 -14.35 14.22 13.78
C PHE A 573 -13.50 15.49 13.60
N ARG A 574 -12.46 15.43 12.77
CA ARG A 574 -11.58 16.59 12.45
C ARG A 574 -11.67 17.06 11.01
N GLY A 575 -12.55 16.48 10.21
CA GLY A 575 -12.89 16.99 8.89
C GLY A 575 -12.54 16.07 7.72
N ALA A 576 -12.07 14.85 7.98
CA ALA A 576 -11.88 13.86 6.91
C ALA A 576 -13.17 13.68 6.09
N THR A 577 -13.04 13.64 4.78
CA THR A 577 -14.17 13.38 3.87
C THR A 577 -14.58 11.91 3.89
N TRP A 578 -13.63 11.01 4.04
CA TRP A 578 -13.88 9.63 4.44
C TRP A 578 -12.72 9.10 5.27
N VAL A 579 -13.00 8.07 6.07
CA VAL A 579 -12.03 7.37 6.90
C VAL A 579 -12.14 5.86 6.69
N SER A 580 -11.05 5.15 6.94
CA SER A 580 -10.97 3.71 6.76
C SER A 580 -10.13 3.03 7.84
N ILE A 581 -10.53 1.83 8.26
CA ILE A 581 -9.76 0.95 9.15
C ILE A 581 -9.77 -0.48 8.64
N HIS A 582 -8.59 -1.04 8.43
CA HIS A 582 -8.37 -2.31 7.75
C HIS A 582 -7.58 -3.28 8.64
N ASN A 583 -7.75 -4.57 8.38
CA ASN A 583 -7.00 -5.66 8.99
C ASN A 583 -6.01 -6.24 7.96
N GLY A 584 -4.74 -6.29 8.35
CA GLY A 584 -3.69 -7.05 7.69
C GLY A 584 -2.91 -6.33 6.61
N GLY A 585 -3.11 -5.01 6.43
CA GLY A 585 -2.53 -4.25 5.34
C GLY A 585 -1.02 -4.42 5.23
N GLY A 586 -0.59 -5.09 4.17
CA GLY A 586 0.78 -5.18 3.73
C GLY A 586 1.62 -6.32 4.30
N VAL A 587 1.62 -6.58 5.62
CA VAL A 587 2.35 -7.75 6.18
C VAL A 587 1.51 -9.03 6.06
N GLY A 588 0.18 -8.93 6.13
CA GLY A 588 -0.73 -10.06 6.05
C GLY A 588 -1.86 -10.00 7.07
N TRP A 589 -2.94 -10.73 6.78
CA TRP A 589 -4.15 -10.80 7.62
C TRP A 589 -3.87 -11.23 9.06
N GLY A 590 -4.44 -10.51 10.03
CA GLY A 590 -4.29 -10.78 11.47
C GLY A 590 -3.02 -10.21 12.10
N GLU A 591 -2.04 -9.78 11.29
CA GLU A 591 -0.74 -9.28 11.78
C GLU A 591 -0.71 -7.75 11.95
N VAL A 592 -1.72 -7.03 11.45
CA VAL A 592 -1.71 -5.57 11.29
C VAL A 592 -3.10 -4.97 11.48
N ILE A 593 -3.17 -3.80 12.12
CA ILE A 593 -4.34 -2.91 12.04
C ILE A 593 -3.90 -1.58 11.42
N ASN A 594 -4.53 -1.21 10.31
CA ASN A 594 -4.08 -0.10 9.47
C ASN A 594 -5.23 0.78 8.97
N GLY A 595 -5.13 2.09 9.14
CA GLY A 595 -6.14 3.08 8.77
C GLY A 595 -5.62 4.22 7.91
N GLY A 596 -6.54 4.88 7.25
CA GLY A 596 -6.28 5.98 6.32
C GLY A 596 -7.49 6.86 6.12
N PHE A 597 -7.29 7.96 5.39
CA PHE A 597 -8.31 8.98 5.16
C PHE A 597 -8.29 9.46 3.70
N GLY A 598 -9.38 10.10 3.29
CA GLY A 598 -9.40 11.06 2.19
C GLY A 598 -10.04 12.37 2.62
N LEU A 599 -9.50 13.49 2.15
CA LEU A 599 -9.94 14.85 2.47
C LEU A 599 -10.08 15.67 1.19
N LEU A 600 -11.32 15.98 0.79
CA LEU A 600 -11.59 16.90 -0.31
C LEU A 600 -11.41 18.34 0.14
N ILE A 601 -10.59 19.10 -0.58
CA ILE A 601 -10.41 20.54 -0.40
C ILE A 601 -10.89 21.27 -1.65
N ASP A 602 -11.61 22.37 -1.47
CA ASP A 602 -12.39 23.02 -2.54
C ASP A 602 -12.25 24.55 -2.60
N GLY A 603 -11.25 25.11 -1.93
CA GLY A 603 -10.98 26.54 -1.85
C GLY A 603 -11.78 27.28 -0.79
N SER A 604 -12.67 26.60 -0.06
CA SER A 604 -13.47 27.20 1.01
C SER A 604 -12.67 27.42 2.29
N LYS A 605 -13.19 28.32 3.14
CA LYS A 605 -12.69 28.52 4.51
C LYS A 605 -12.88 27.27 5.38
N GLU A 606 -13.97 26.53 5.16
CA GLU A 606 -14.21 25.26 5.84
C GLU A 606 -13.12 24.24 5.52
N SER A 607 -12.68 24.17 4.26
CA SER A 607 -11.51 23.36 3.87
C SER A 607 -10.24 23.78 4.62
N ASP A 608 -9.97 25.08 4.79
CA ASP A 608 -8.82 25.55 5.58
C ASP A 608 -8.88 25.08 7.05
N GLU A 609 -10.05 25.13 7.67
CA GLU A 609 -10.26 24.66 9.06
C GLU A 609 -10.01 23.14 9.18
N LYS A 610 -10.55 22.36 8.24
CA LYS A 610 -10.36 20.89 8.17
C LYS A 610 -8.90 20.51 7.92
N ILE A 611 -8.20 21.22 7.03
CA ILE A 611 -6.77 21.01 6.74
C ILE A 611 -5.95 21.14 8.03
N ASN A 612 -6.15 22.23 8.78
CA ASN A 612 -5.38 22.48 10.01
C ASN A 612 -5.71 21.47 11.11
N SER A 613 -6.97 21.08 11.25
CA SER A 613 -7.41 20.17 12.32
C SER A 613 -6.99 18.73 12.04
N MET A 614 -7.34 18.19 10.87
CA MET A 614 -7.17 16.79 10.53
C MET A 614 -5.71 16.42 10.30
N LEU A 615 -4.98 17.14 9.44
CA LEU A 615 -3.58 16.79 9.13
C LEU A 615 -2.63 17.01 10.32
N PHE A 616 -2.98 17.91 11.24
CA PHE A 616 -2.25 18.05 12.49
C PHE A 616 -2.43 16.81 13.38
N TRP A 617 -3.65 16.30 13.51
CA TRP A 617 -3.93 15.09 14.28
C TRP A 617 -3.31 13.84 13.63
N ASP A 618 -3.57 13.61 12.35
CA ASP A 618 -3.13 12.42 11.59
C ASP A 618 -1.61 12.19 11.68
N VAL A 619 -0.82 13.26 11.80
CA VAL A 619 0.63 13.14 12.00
C VAL A 619 0.99 13.07 13.49
N ASN A 620 0.54 14.05 14.29
CA ASN A 620 1.07 14.22 15.65
C ASN A 620 0.54 13.19 16.65
N ASN A 621 -0.56 12.49 16.36
CA ASN A 621 -0.99 11.31 17.13
C ASN A 621 0.10 10.23 17.15
N GLY A 622 0.59 9.85 15.96
CA GLY A 622 1.65 8.86 15.83
C GLY A 622 2.97 9.34 16.44
N ILE A 623 3.31 10.62 16.27
CA ILE A 623 4.49 11.21 16.92
C ILE A 623 4.39 11.16 18.44
N ALA A 624 3.22 11.45 19.02
CA ALA A 624 3.01 11.36 20.46
C ALA A 624 3.20 9.91 20.96
N ARG A 625 2.63 8.92 20.27
CA ARG A 625 2.82 7.50 20.61
C ARG A 625 4.28 7.08 20.48
N ARG A 626 4.92 7.35 19.34
CA ARG A 626 6.34 7.02 19.09
C ARG A 626 7.26 7.69 20.11
N SER A 627 6.95 8.92 20.48
CA SER A 627 7.64 9.64 21.56
C SER A 627 7.48 8.90 22.88
N TRP A 628 6.27 8.47 23.25
CA TRP A 628 6.01 7.73 24.49
C TRP A 628 6.79 6.41 24.56
N ALA A 629 6.93 5.72 23.42
CA ALA A 629 7.78 4.54 23.27
C ALA A 629 9.29 4.82 23.34
N ARG A 630 9.67 6.08 23.62
CA ARG A 630 11.03 6.57 23.83
C ARG A 630 11.90 6.69 22.58
N ASN A 631 11.28 6.76 21.39
CA ASN A 631 12.01 7.08 20.16
C ASN A 631 12.53 8.52 20.22
N LYS A 632 13.85 8.68 20.11
CA LYS A 632 14.57 9.95 20.33
C LYS A 632 14.11 11.03 19.35
N GLU A 633 13.96 10.65 18.09
CA GLU A 633 13.54 11.50 16.99
C GLU A 633 12.09 11.97 17.17
N ALA A 634 11.20 11.10 17.66
CA ALA A 634 9.82 11.45 17.98
C ALA A 634 9.70 12.38 19.20
N ILE A 635 10.53 12.18 20.23
CA ILE A 635 10.62 13.10 21.38
C ILE A 635 11.08 14.50 20.93
N PHE A 636 12.05 14.58 20.03
CA PHE A 636 12.49 15.84 19.44
C PHE A 636 11.32 16.52 18.71
N THR A 637 10.64 15.78 17.83
CA THR A 637 9.54 16.28 17.01
C THR A 637 8.38 16.78 17.88
N ILE A 638 7.90 15.97 18.84
CA ILE A 638 6.75 16.37 19.65
C ILE A 638 7.03 17.59 20.54
N LYS A 639 8.26 17.71 21.07
CA LYS A 639 8.67 18.89 21.85
C LYS A 639 8.64 20.15 20.98
N ARG A 640 9.08 20.06 19.72
CA ARG A 640 8.99 21.17 18.76
C ARG A 640 7.53 21.50 18.43
N THR A 641 6.68 20.49 18.22
CA THR A 641 5.25 20.69 17.95
C THR A 641 4.55 21.38 19.12
N MET A 642 4.76 20.94 20.37
CA MET A 642 4.18 21.58 21.57
C MET A 642 4.68 23.01 21.79
N LYS A 643 5.93 23.31 21.40
CA LYS A 643 6.45 24.69 21.45
C LYS A 643 5.68 25.60 20.50
N LYS A 644 5.36 25.13 19.28
CA LYS A 644 4.61 25.85 18.25
C LYS A 644 3.11 25.94 18.55
N ASN A 645 2.50 24.86 19.07
CA ASN A 645 1.08 24.81 19.41
C ASN A 645 0.89 24.63 20.92
N LYS A 646 0.54 25.73 21.62
CA LYS A 646 0.36 25.75 23.09
C LYS A 646 -0.85 24.97 23.60
N GLN A 647 -1.80 24.63 22.72
CA GLN A 647 -2.95 23.79 23.08
C GLN A 647 -2.58 22.31 23.08
N LEU A 648 -1.50 21.91 22.38
CA LEU A 648 -0.99 20.56 22.41
C LEU A 648 -0.18 20.35 23.69
N LYS A 649 -0.68 19.48 24.57
CA LYS A 649 0.02 19.04 25.79
C LYS A 649 0.12 17.52 25.76
N ILE A 650 1.33 17.01 25.60
CA ILE A 650 1.63 15.57 25.50
C ILE A 650 2.56 15.16 26.63
N THR A 651 2.32 13.98 27.20
CA THR A 651 3.21 13.36 28.18
C THR A 651 4.54 13.00 27.53
N ILE A 652 5.64 13.58 28.02
CA ILE A 652 7.00 13.21 27.61
C ILE A 652 7.49 12.07 28.51
N PRO A 653 8.00 10.96 27.98
CA PRO A 653 8.51 9.89 28.83
C PRO A 653 9.79 10.32 29.53
N ASN A 654 9.96 9.85 30.76
CA ASN A 654 11.24 9.89 31.44
C ASN A 654 12.03 8.61 31.12
N TYR A 655 13.35 8.73 31.00
CA TYR A 655 14.22 7.58 30.85
C TYR A 655 14.53 7.00 32.24
N CYS A 656 14.50 5.67 32.34
CA CYS A 656 15.01 4.96 33.51
C CYS A 656 16.49 4.62 33.28
N ASP A 657 17.31 4.77 34.30
CA ASP A 657 18.70 4.33 34.26
C ASP A 657 18.76 2.79 34.28
N ASN A 658 19.44 2.21 33.30
CA ASN A 658 19.59 0.76 33.20
C ASN A 658 20.32 0.18 34.40
N ASP A 659 21.20 0.93 35.06
CA ASP A 659 21.90 0.46 36.27
C ASP A 659 20.94 0.26 37.45
N ILE A 660 19.85 1.02 37.51
CA ILE A 660 18.80 0.81 38.51
C ILE A 660 18.11 -0.53 38.24
N ILE A 661 17.75 -0.80 36.98
CA ILE A 661 17.07 -2.05 36.58
C ILE A 661 17.98 -3.26 36.77
N ASN A 662 19.25 -3.19 36.37
CA ASN A 662 20.21 -4.29 36.48
C ASN A 662 20.53 -4.70 37.93
N LYS A 663 20.26 -3.81 38.90
CA LYS A 663 20.40 -4.10 40.34
C LYS A 663 19.15 -4.75 40.95
N LEU A 664 18.02 -4.74 40.24
CA LEU A 664 16.81 -5.42 40.70
C LEU A 664 16.96 -6.93 40.50
N ASN A 665 16.50 -7.71 41.48
CA ASN A 665 16.43 -9.16 41.36
C ASN A 665 15.11 -9.55 40.68
N LEU A 666 15.10 -9.59 39.34
CA LEU A 666 13.92 -9.82 38.48
C LEU A 666 13.85 -11.24 37.91
#